data_AF-A0A3S9NE90-F1
#
_entry.id   AF-A0A3S9NE90-F1
#
_cell.length_a   1.000
_cell.length_b   1.000
_cell.length_c   1.000
_cell.angle_alpha   90.00
_cell.angle_beta   90.00
_cell.angle_gamma   90.00
#
_symmetry.space_group_name_H-M   'P 1'
#
loop_
_entity.id
_entity.type
_entity.pdbx_description
1 polymer ?
#
loop_
_entity_poly.entity_id
_entity_poly.type
_entity_poly.pdbx_seq_one_letter_code
_entity_poly.pdbx_strand_id
1 'polypeptide(L)'
;MIALNEKALKKLAEGFGLNSDKYNAIIAAVEKSPFLAGELNAYGNYEGWRFEIGEEGKGVYTNPSEKVIAFDPTWSEPANIFVTTLAHELGHALLVGGMGGSPAHNPDQAVANGLTNEGVALLSEYIVAIQLGLTGGSAGHMHSDLFDSQLTLQLNQLALSAGIDVKSVTWGSVTSQALANPGTAFVDAAGKYYGTLPPSIAKYLTYTQYYADWWILQHSGMDPSLVDWQKVQGGMITYTSFVVDGQQVFTIDTKGIPLKNGAWVMVNGEISWKGAVTTTLFGANGQIQEQAKFDYTGFKFQDVFFGADGKATQRYDFRLDNSYTKYDFSADGSQTATLYGVNGKITEYAKFNAAGIKTLDIFYGANGKATQQYNFNLDKSYTKYDFAADGSQTATLYGTTGQMTEYAKFNANGIKTLDIFYGANGKATQQYNFNLDKSYTKYDFAADGSQTATLYGTTGQMTEYAKFNVNGFKTLDIFYGANGKATQQYNFNLDKSYTKYDFAADGSQTATLYGTAGQMTEYAKFNAGGFKTLDIFYGANGKATQQYNFNLDKSYTKYDFAADGSQTATLFGVNGQVTEYAKFNAAGAKTQDIFFGADGKATKQIDFNLDGSYASHVFNSDGSQFAALFGTNGLMTEYATFNASGFKTQNIFYSNGQATKLYDFAFDNSFIAHTFSGSQEMVALFGVNHVIYDYYQYSSGKLFERDLFDGLGRQIEADRFNTTTGALTGFSKFSYNSDGTYNAKNYDSSGHLTASSKYTGDGHLIQNNAIYIYGGSGFPSAKLILSFQL
;
A
#
# COMPACT_ATOMS: atom_id res chain seq x y z
N MET A 1 101.77 15.85 5.06
CA MET A 1 101.03 15.57 6.30
C MET A 1 99.71 16.33 6.23
N ILE A 2 98.58 15.65 6.42
CA ILE A 2 97.25 16.27 6.39
C ILE A 2 96.90 16.61 7.85
N ALA A 3 96.71 17.89 8.17
CA ALA A 3 96.31 18.32 9.50
C ALA A 3 94.79 18.14 9.70
N LEU A 4 94.37 17.77 10.91
CA LEU A 4 92.95 17.78 11.26
C LEU A 4 92.42 19.21 11.36
N ASN A 5 91.24 19.44 10.81
CA ASN A 5 90.54 20.71 10.93
C ASN A 5 89.85 20.83 12.30
N GLU A 6 89.47 22.07 12.66
CA GLU A 6 88.86 22.38 13.95
C GLU A 6 87.59 21.56 14.22
N LYS A 7 86.78 21.30 13.20
CA LYS A 7 85.53 20.52 13.35
C LYS A 7 85.80 19.05 13.65
N ALA A 8 86.81 18.45 13.01
CA ALA A 8 87.21 17.07 13.28
C ALA A 8 87.74 16.93 14.71
N LEU A 9 88.63 17.84 15.14
CA LEU A 9 89.15 17.88 16.52
C LEU A 9 88.02 18.06 17.54
N LYS A 10 87.06 18.95 17.26
CA LYS A 10 85.90 19.17 18.11
C LYS A 10 85.05 17.91 18.28
N LYS A 11 84.66 17.23 17.19
CA LYS A 11 83.86 16.00 17.28
C LYS A 11 84.59 14.88 18.02
N LEU A 12 85.90 14.74 17.81
CA LEU A 12 86.72 13.77 18.55
C LEU A 12 86.76 14.07 20.05
N ALA A 13 86.94 15.34 20.42
CA ALA A 13 86.93 15.78 21.81
C ALA A 13 85.56 15.57 22.49
N GLU A 14 84.47 15.82 21.77
CA GLU A 14 83.10 15.61 22.25
C GLU A 14 82.78 14.12 22.44
N GLY A 15 83.18 13.25 21.49
CA GLY A 15 82.87 11.82 21.54
C GLY A 15 83.73 11.01 22.51
N PHE A 16 85.03 11.30 22.59
CA PHE A 16 86.00 10.49 23.34
C PHE A 16 86.61 11.21 24.53
N GLY A 17 86.32 12.50 24.72
CA GLY A 17 86.96 13.35 25.73
C GLY A 17 88.30 13.91 25.25
N LEU A 18 88.47 15.24 25.35
CA LEU A 18 89.74 15.90 24.99
C LEU A 18 90.91 15.33 25.82
N ASN A 19 92.01 14.98 25.14
CA ASN A 19 93.21 14.39 25.74
C ASN A 19 92.99 13.02 26.42
N SER A 20 91.88 12.33 26.18
CA SER A 20 91.72 10.93 26.61
C SER A 20 92.69 10.01 25.87
N ASP A 21 92.90 8.79 26.38
CA ASP A 21 93.76 7.80 25.73
C ASP A 21 93.29 7.50 24.30
N LYS A 22 91.97 7.37 24.10
CA LYS A 22 91.35 7.17 22.78
C LYS A 22 91.56 8.38 21.87
N TYR A 23 91.36 9.60 22.38
CA TYR A 23 91.61 10.83 21.61
C TYR A 23 93.09 10.92 21.17
N ASN A 24 94.03 10.74 22.09
CA ASN A 24 95.47 10.85 21.81
C ASN A 24 95.94 9.75 20.85
N ALA A 25 95.38 8.53 20.96
CA ALA A 25 95.65 7.44 20.02
C ALA A 25 95.24 7.81 18.59
N ILE A 26 94.06 8.41 18.41
CA ILE A 26 93.58 8.88 17.10
C ILE A 26 94.51 9.96 16.55
N ILE A 27 94.89 10.96 17.37
CA ILE A 27 95.81 12.02 16.95
C ILE A 27 97.16 11.44 16.47
N ALA A 28 97.75 10.52 17.24
CA ALA A 28 99.01 9.88 16.88
C ALA A 28 98.91 9.00 15.61
N ALA A 29 97.75 8.40 15.37
CA ALA A 29 97.51 7.61 14.17
C ALA A 29 97.32 8.46 12.91
N VAL A 30 96.66 9.61 13.01
CA VAL A 30 96.48 10.59 11.93
C VAL A 30 97.83 11.11 11.40
N GLU A 31 98.84 11.25 12.27
CA GLU A 31 100.20 11.64 11.84
C GLU A 31 100.84 10.60 10.91
N LYS A 32 100.43 9.34 11.04
CA LYS A 32 100.97 8.19 10.27
C LYS A 32 100.08 7.79 9.10
N SER A 33 98.78 8.04 9.19
CA SER A 33 97.76 7.66 8.21
C SER A 33 97.16 8.90 7.53
N PRO A 34 97.68 9.34 6.37
CA PRO A 34 97.06 10.43 5.61
C PRO A 34 95.63 10.10 5.17
N PHE A 35 95.27 8.82 5.03
CA PHE A 35 93.90 8.42 4.73
C PHE A 35 92.95 8.73 5.90
N LEU A 36 93.28 8.28 7.12
CA LEU A 36 92.50 8.54 8.33
C LEU A 36 92.36 10.04 8.63
N ALA A 37 93.43 10.81 8.41
CA ALA A 37 93.40 12.26 8.57
C ALA A 37 92.36 12.91 7.63
N GLY A 38 92.26 12.40 6.40
CA GLY A 38 91.26 12.84 5.44
C GLY A 38 89.83 12.40 5.80
N GLU A 39 89.65 11.17 6.26
CA GLU A 39 88.36 10.65 6.74
C GLU A 39 87.81 11.46 7.90
N LEU A 40 88.62 11.69 8.93
CA LEU A 40 88.20 12.47 10.09
C LEU A 40 87.88 13.91 9.71
N ASN A 41 88.61 14.49 8.75
CA ASN A 41 88.29 15.81 8.20
C ASN A 41 86.97 15.84 7.43
N ALA A 42 86.68 14.78 6.66
CA ALA A 42 85.41 14.63 5.96
C ALA A 42 84.26 14.44 6.97
N TYR A 43 84.43 13.56 7.97
CA TYR A 43 83.48 13.36 9.06
C TYR A 43 83.23 14.64 9.86
N GLY A 44 84.28 15.39 10.18
CA GLY A 44 84.20 16.69 10.85
C GLY A 44 83.31 17.69 10.08
N ASN A 45 83.36 17.64 8.75
CA ASN A 45 82.53 18.46 7.88
C ASN A 45 81.14 17.85 7.59
N TYR A 46 80.90 16.58 7.97
CA TYR A 46 79.62 15.92 7.70
C TYR A 46 78.57 16.37 8.70
N GLU A 47 77.59 17.16 8.24
CA GLU A 47 76.65 17.87 9.11
C GLU A 47 75.69 16.92 9.87
N GLY A 48 75.56 17.18 11.18
CA GLY A 48 74.72 16.39 12.09
C GLY A 48 75.37 15.12 12.63
N TRP A 49 76.48 14.69 12.04
CA TRP A 49 77.19 13.49 12.49
C TRP A 49 77.98 13.72 13.78
N ARG A 50 77.93 12.78 14.74
CA ARG A 50 78.70 12.85 15.99
C ARG A 50 79.25 11.49 16.41
N PHE A 51 80.23 11.52 17.30
CA PHE A 51 80.65 10.32 18.04
C PHE A 51 79.90 10.27 19.37
N GLU A 52 79.53 9.08 19.83
CA GLU A 52 78.82 8.89 21.09
C GLU A 52 79.29 7.63 21.81
N ILE A 53 79.19 7.63 23.14
CA ILE A 53 79.32 6.41 23.94
C ILE A 53 77.93 5.78 24.02
N GLY A 54 77.77 4.65 23.34
CA GLY A 54 76.49 3.95 23.18
C GLY A 54 76.06 3.15 24.41
N GLU A 55 75.16 2.20 24.20
CA GLU A 55 74.72 1.29 25.25
C GLU A 55 75.69 0.11 25.43
N GLU A 56 75.80 -0.38 26.67
CA GLU A 56 76.55 -1.59 26.99
C GLU A 56 75.97 -2.82 26.25
N GLY A 57 76.84 -3.64 25.67
CA GLY A 57 76.50 -4.84 24.92
C GLY A 57 76.15 -4.63 23.44
N LYS A 58 76.27 -3.41 22.89
CA LYS A 58 75.98 -3.11 21.48
C LYS A 58 77.19 -3.18 20.56
N GLY A 59 78.39 -3.25 21.11
CA GLY A 59 79.62 -3.13 20.33
C GLY A 59 79.81 -1.74 19.71
N VAL A 60 80.59 -1.66 18.64
CA VAL A 60 80.79 -0.43 17.87
C VAL A 60 79.89 -0.51 16.64
N TYR A 61 79.21 0.59 16.32
CA TYR A 61 78.34 0.65 15.15
C TYR A 61 78.12 2.06 14.63
N THR A 62 77.77 2.14 13.35
CA THR A 62 77.32 3.34 12.66
C THR A 62 75.80 3.32 12.51
N ASN A 63 75.12 4.38 12.96
CA ASN A 63 73.67 4.58 12.75
C ASN A 63 73.44 5.79 11.84
N PRO A 64 73.20 5.56 10.53
CA PRO A 64 72.96 6.64 9.57
C PRO A 64 71.71 7.48 9.86
N SER A 65 70.67 6.88 10.45
CA SER A 65 69.41 7.57 10.75
C SER A 65 69.57 8.62 11.84
N GLU A 66 70.34 8.30 12.87
CA GLU A 66 70.67 9.21 13.98
C GLU A 66 71.94 10.03 13.74
N LYS A 67 72.62 9.74 12.61
CA LYS A 67 73.92 10.31 12.23
C LYS A 67 74.93 10.19 13.38
N VAL A 68 75.16 8.97 13.84
CA VAL A 68 76.07 8.73 14.96
C VAL A 68 76.95 7.51 14.69
N ILE A 69 78.21 7.60 15.10
CA ILE A 69 79.07 6.43 15.32
C ILE A 69 79.14 6.24 16.82
N ALA A 70 78.62 5.11 17.30
CA ALA A 70 78.48 4.80 18.71
C ALA A 70 79.49 3.73 19.12
N PHE A 71 80.12 3.94 20.28
CA PHE A 71 81.04 2.98 20.89
C PHE A 71 80.46 2.49 22.20
N ASP A 72 80.29 1.18 22.32
CA ASP A 72 79.95 0.54 23.58
C ASP A 72 80.93 0.97 24.70
N PRO A 73 80.44 1.41 25.88
CA PRO A 73 81.28 1.87 26.99
C PRO A 73 82.24 0.79 27.50
N THR A 74 81.90 -0.48 27.31
CA THR A 74 82.74 -1.64 27.68
C THR A 74 83.73 -2.04 26.59
N TRP A 75 83.67 -1.40 25.40
CA TRP A 75 84.57 -1.69 24.29
C TRP A 75 86.00 -1.26 24.60
N SER A 76 86.90 -2.25 24.65
CA SER A 76 88.29 -2.08 25.05
C SER A 76 89.22 -2.79 24.07
N GLU A 77 90.09 -2.00 23.43
CA GLU A 77 91.06 -2.48 22.46
C GLU A 77 92.38 -1.71 22.60
N PRO A 78 93.52 -2.29 22.18
CA PRO A 78 94.76 -1.54 22.06
C PRO A 78 94.59 -0.32 21.16
N ALA A 79 95.28 0.79 21.50
CA ALA A 79 95.15 2.09 20.84
C ALA A 79 95.25 2.03 19.30
N ASN A 80 96.16 1.23 18.76
CA ASN A 80 96.33 1.04 17.32
C ASN A 80 95.19 0.25 16.67
N ILE A 81 94.62 -0.73 17.37
CA ILE A 81 93.46 -1.52 16.90
C ILE A 81 92.19 -0.67 16.95
N PHE A 82 91.98 0.06 18.05
CA PHE A 82 90.85 0.97 18.22
C PHE A 82 90.72 1.97 17.07
N VAL A 83 91.85 2.50 16.58
CA VAL A 83 91.85 3.42 15.44
C VAL A 83 91.44 2.74 14.13
N THR A 84 91.81 1.47 13.94
CA THR A 84 91.32 0.69 12.78
C THR A 84 89.81 0.44 12.89
N THR A 85 89.30 0.11 14.07
CA THR A 85 87.86 0.00 14.35
C THR A 85 87.12 1.31 14.06
N LEU A 86 87.68 2.45 14.46
CA LEU A 86 87.12 3.76 14.12
C LEU A 86 87.13 4.02 12.60
N ALA A 87 88.19 3.64 11.90
CA ALA A 87 88.26 3.78 10.44
C ALA A 87 87.17 2.94 9.75
N HIS A 88 86.92 1.72 10.23
CA HIS A 88 85.82 0.87 9.76
C HIS A 88 84.47 1.62 9.80
N GLU A 89 84.11 2.16 10.97
CA GLU A 89 82.86 2.91 11.14
C GLU A 89 82.80 4.21 10.33
N LEU A 90 83.93 4.91 10.20
CA LEU A 90 84.03 6.06 9.31
C LEU A 90 83.79 5.66 7.85
N GLY A 91 84.22 4.48 7.46
CA GLY A 91 83.92 3.88 6.16
C GLY A 91 82.42 3.72 5.93
N HIS A 92 81.67 3.22 6.92
CA HIS A 92 80.20 3.18 6.83
C HIS A 92 79.61 4.58 6.63
N ALA A 93 80.03 5.56 7.44
CA ALA A 93 79.45 6.90 7.38
C ALA A 93 79.80 7.65 6.08
N LEU A 94 81.01 7.50 5.54
CA LEU A 94 81.56 8.42 4.54
C LEU A 94 81.72 7.84 3.14
N LEU A 95 81.92 6.53 3.00
CA LEU A 95 82.21 5.93 1.71
C LEU A 95 80.93 5.55 0.97
N VAL A 96 80.97 5.61 -0.36
CA VAL A 96 79.85 5.21 -1.22
C VAL A 96 79.60 3.71 -1.02
N GLY A 97 78.35 3.34 -0.69
CA GLY A 97 77.99 1.96 -0.30
C GLY A 97 78.13 1.66 1.20
N GLY A 98 78.79 2.53 1.97
CA GLY A 98 78.95 2.43 3.43
C GLY A 98 77.65 2.63 4.24
N MET A 99 76.58 3.11 3.62
CA MET A 99 75.23 3.21 4.24
C MET A 99 74.21 2.23 3.62
N GLY A 100 74.69 1.20 2.92
CA GLY A 100 73.87 0.23 2.20
C GLY A 100 73.69 0.59 0.72
N GLY A 101 73.49 -0.45 -0.10
CA GLY A 101 73.19 -0.33 -1.54
C GLY A 101 71.74 0.05 -1.83
N SER A 102 71.29 -0.13 -3.08
CA SER A 102 69.88 0.02 -3.46
C SER A 102 68.97 -0.87 -2.60
N PRO A 103 67.71 -0.50 -2.35
CA PRO A 103 66.77 -1.34 -1.59
C PRO A 103 66.80 -2.79 -2.07
N ALA A 104 67.03 -3.74 -1.16
CA ALA A 104 67.03 -5.15 -1.50
C ALA A 104 65.61 -5.63 -1.77
N HIS A 105 65.38 -6.29 -2.90
CA HIS A 105 64.08 -6.87 -3.27
C HIS A 105 63.99 -8.37 -3.01
N ASN A 106 65.09 -8.99 -2.58
CA ASN A 106 65.13 -10.40 -2.19
C ASN A 106 66.29 -10.68 -1.20
N PRO A 107 66.33 -11.87 -0.56
CA PRO A 107 67.36 -12.21 0.41
C PRO A 107 68.77 -12.16 -0.17
N ASP A 108 68.98 -12.63 -1.41
CA ASP A 108 70.31 -12.63 -2.06
C ASP A 108 70.84 -11.21 -2.28
N GLN A 109 69.97 -10.27 -2.67
CA GLN A 109 70.30 -8.86 -2.80
C GLN A 109 70.55 -8.20 -1.43
N ALA A 110 69.82 -8.60 -0.39
CA ALA A 110 70.05 -8.10 0.97
C ALA A 110 71.43 -8.52 1.47
N VAL A 111 71.81 -9.79 1.24
CA VAL A 111 73.17 -10.28 1.47
C VAL A 111 74.18 -9.47 0.68
N ALA A 112 74.02 -9.35 -0.64
CA ALA A 112 74.97 -8.63 -1.49
C ALA A 112 75.17 -7.18 -1.04
N ASN A 113 74.09 -6.48 -0.67
CA ASN A 113 74.13 -5.12 -0.15
C ASN A 113 74.85 -5.04 1.19
N GLY A 114 74.54 -5.95 2.13
CA GLY A 114 75.18 -6.00 3.43
C GLY A 114 76.66 -6.33 3.33
N LEU A 115 77.05 -7.31 2.50
CA LEU A 115 78.47 -7.63 2.28
C LEU A 115 79.23 -6.50 1.57
N THR A 116 78.58 -5.79 0.64
CA THR A 116 79.16 -4.59 0.04
C THR A 116 79.36 -3.51 1.09
N ASN A 117 78.37 -3.31 1.96
CA ASN A 117 78.40 -2.32 3.03
C ASN A 117 79.58 -2.52 3.98
N GLU A 118 79.72 -3.74 4.49
CA GLU A 118 80.82 -4.16 5.36
C GLU A 118 82.15 -4.17 4.59
N GLY A 119 82.16 -4.62 3.33
CA GLY A 119 83.36 -4.64 2.50
C GLY A 119 83.94 -3.25 2.24
N VAL A 120 83.10 -2.23 2.07
CA VAL A 120 83.53 -0.83 1.94
C VAL A 120 84.13 -0.31 3.26
N ALA A 121 83.47 -0.59 4.39
CA ALA A 121 83.95 -0.21 5.72
C ALA A 121 85.31 -0.87 6.04
N LEU A 122 85.44 -2.16 5.79
CA LEU A 122 86.67 -2.92 5.92
C LEU A 122 87.82 -2.39 5.09
N LEU A 123 87.56 -1.79 3.92
CA LEU A 123 88.65 -1.24 3.11
C LEU A 123 89.16 0.08 3.65
N SER A 124 88.31 0.88 4.30
CA SER A 124 88.79 2.01 5.09
C SER A 124 89.72 1.51 6.20
N GLU A 125 89.27 0.51 6.96
CA GLU A 125 90.04 -0.13 8.02
C GLU A 125 91.38 -0.66 7.51
N TYR A 126 91.39 -1.38 6.39
CA TYR A 126 92.57 -1.95 5.75
C TYR A 126 93.59 -0.88 5.34
N ILE A 127 93.15 0.20 4.68
CA ILE A 127 94.06 1.28 4.25
C ILE A 127 94.73 1.90 5.49
N VAL A 128 93.95 2.18 6.53
CA VAL A 128 94.48 2.75 7.79
C VAL A 128 95.43 1.75 8.46
N ALA A 129 95.08 0.48 8.54
CA ALA A 129 95.92 -0.56 9.14
C ALA A 129 97.29 -0.66 8.46
N ILE A 130 97.33 -0.70 7.12
CA ILE A 130 98.59 -0.76 6.36
C ILE A 130 99.44 0.50 6.57
N GLN A 131 98.83 1.68 6.65
CA GLN A 131 99.53 2.94 6.93
C GLN A 131 100.08 3.03 8.36
N LEU A 132 99.43 2.37 9.31
CA LEU A 132 99.91 2.21 10.68
C LEU A 132 100.96 1.09 10.84
N GLY A 133 101.22 0.32 9.78
CA GLY A 133 102.18 -0.78 9.78
C GLY A 133 101.62 -2.12 10.24
N LEU A 134 100.29 -2.24 10.38
CA LEU A 134 99.58 -3.46 10.79
C LEU A 134 99.33 -4.35 9.57
N THR A 135 100.37 -5.05 9.10
CA THR A 135 100.32 -5.84 7.85
C THR A 135 99.98 -7.32 8.06
N GLY A 136 99.55 -7.71 9.26
CA GLY A 136 99.34 -9.11 9.67
C GLY A 136 100.59 -9.76 10.27
N GLY A 137 100.41 -10.92 10.90
CA GLY A 137 101.47 -11.67 11.59
C GLY A 137 102.09 -10.89 12.75
N SER A 138 103.42 -10.89 12.87
CA SER A 138 104.13 -10.20 13.97
C SER A 138 104.02 -8.67 13.92
N ALA A 139 103.58 -8.09 12.80
CA ALA A 139 103.41 -6.65 12.63
C ALA A 139 102.11 -6.11 13.27
N GLY A 140 101.24 -7.01 13.77
CA GLY A 140 99.91 -6.67 14.26
C GLY A 140 98.86 -6.73 13.16
N HIS A 141 97.61 -6.75 13.57
CA HIS A 141 96.44 -7.01 12.73
C HIS A 141 95.51 -5.80 12.72
N MET A 142 94.65 -5.70 11.71
CA MET A 142 93.47 -4.84 11.79
C MET A 142 92.38 -5.51 12.63
N HIS A 143 91.46 -4.74 13.19
CA HIS A 143 90.38 -5.22 14.05
C HIS A 143 89.59 -6.40 13.46
N SER A 144 89.25 -6.34 12.18
CA SER A 144 88.41 -7.33 11.53
C SER A 144 89.17 -8.60 11.11
N ASP A 145 90.50 -8.64 11.27
CA ASP A 145 91.38 -9.73 10.84
C ASP A 145 92.42 -10.10 11.92
N LEU A 146 91.98 -10.13 13.18
CA LEU A 146 92.83 -10.24 14.37
C LEU A 146 93.58 -11.57 14.53
N PHE A 147 93.11 -12.66 13.91
CA PHE A 147 93.53 -14.02 14.31
C PHE A 147 94.32 -14.79 13.25
N ASP A 148 94.11 -14.56 11.95
CA ASP A 148 94.76 -15.37 10.91
C ASP A 148 95.39 -14.57 9.75
N SER A 149 95.20 -13.25 9.71
CA SER A 149 95.73 -12.37 8.64
C SER A 149 95.22 -12.74 7.24
N GLN A 150 94.18 -13.56 7.12
CA GLN A 150 93.75 -14.08 5.82
C GLN A 150 93.29 -12.95 4.91
N LEU A 151 92.46 -12.04 5.43
CA LEU A 151 91.94 -10.93 4.66
C LEU A 151 93.06 -9.95 4.29
N THR A 152 93.91 -9.59 5.25
CA THR A 152 95.01 -8.64 5.06
C THR A 152 95.99 -9.15 4.01
N LEU A 153 96.34 -10.45 4.02
CA LEU A 153 97.20 -11.06 3.00
C LEU A 153 96.53 -11.07 1.63
N GLN A 154 95.24 -11.40 1.56
CA GLN A 154 94.48 -11.41 0.32
C GLN A 154 94.37 -10.01 -0.30
N LEU A 155 94.05 -8.99 0.50
CA LEU A 155 93.95 -7.60 0.06
C LEU A 155 95.32 -7.04 -0.35
N ASN A 156 96.41 -7.41 0.33
CA ASN A 156 97.77 -7.05 -0.08
C ASN A 156 98.15 -7.66 -1.43
N GLN A 157 97.79 -8.92 -1.68
CA GLN A 157 98.00 -9.56 -2.98
C GLN A 157 97.19 -8.88 -4.09
N LEU A 158 95.92 -8.54 -3.81
CA LEU A 158 95.09 -7.79 -4.75
C LEU A 158 95.69 -6.40 -5.03
N ALA A 159 96.15 -5.68 -4.01
CA ALA A 159 96.76 -4.36 -4.14
C ALA A 159 98.04 -4.44 -4.98
N LEU A 160 98.90 -5.42 -4.71
CA LEU A 160 100.10 -5.68 -5.50
C LEU A 160 99.77 -5.97 -6.97
N SER A 161 98.75 -6.81 -7.22
CA SER A 161 98.32 -7.15 -8.58
C SER A 161 97.73 -5.96 -9.34
N ALA A 162 97.12 -5.02 -8.63
CA ALA A 162 96.57 -3.78 -9.17
C ALA A 162 97.61 -2.64 -9.27
N GLY A 163 98.85 -2.86 -8.83
CA GLY A 163 99.90 -1.83 -8.79
C GLY A 163 99.64 -0.71 -7.78
N ILE A 164 98.86 -0.99 -6.73
CA ILE A 164 98.45 -0.03 -5.72
C ILE A 164 99.41 -0.09 -4.51
N ASP A 165 100.10 1.01 -4.25
CA ASP A 165 100.81 1.22 -2.97
C ASP A 165 99.85 1.77 -1.91
N VAL A 166 99.31 0.88 -1.08
CA VAL A 166 98.32 1.23 -0.04
C VAL A 166 98.89 2.24 0.98
N LYS A 167 100.21 2.24 1.21
CA LYS A 167 100.86 3.14 2.18
C LYS A 167 100.81 4.61 1.78
N SER A 168 100.66 4.90 0.48
CA SER A 168 100.58 6.26 -0.05
C SER A 168 99.16 6.71 -0.42
N VAL A 169 98.13 5.86 -0.18
CA VAL A 169 96.74 6.19 -0.48
C VAL A 169 96.24 7.34 0.41
N THR A 170 95.65 8.36 -0.21
CA THR A 170 95.03 9.49 0.50
C THR A 170 93.51 9.48 0.32
N TRP A 171 92.79 10.03 1.30
CA TRP A 171 91.32 10.13 1.25
C TRP A 171 90.84 10.87 0.00
N GLY A 172 89.82 10.31 -0.67
CA GLY A 172 89.22 10.89 -1.86
C GLY A 172 90.07 10.81 -3.13
N SER A 173 91.26 10.20 -3.07
CA SER A 173 92.09 9.93 -4.26
C SER A 173 91.44 8.88 -5.17
N VAL A 174 91.79 8.90 -6.46
CA VAL A 174 91.36 7.87 -7.43
C VAL A 174 91.75 6.47 -6.94
N THR A 175 92.93 6.33 -6.32
CA THR A 175 93.40 5.05 -5.76
C THR A 175 92.54 4.61 -4.58
N SER A 176 92.15 5.53 -3.68
CA SER A 176 91.23 5.17 -2.58
C SER A 176 89.84 4.75 -3.09
N GLN A 177 89.35 5.39 -4.15
CA GLN A 177 88.10 5.02 -4.80
C GLN A 177 88.21 3.66 -5.50
N ALA A 178 89.33 3.37 -6.15
CA ALA A 178 89.58 2.08 -6.79
C ALA A 178 89.66 0.91 -5.79
N LEU A 179 90.04 1.21 -4.54
CA LEU A 179 89.94 0.25 -3.44
C LEU A 179 88.48 0.16 -2.98
N ALA A 180 87.91 1.26 -2.47
CA ALA A 180 86.71 1.21 -1.63
C ALA A 180 85.37 1.50 -2.33
N ASN A 181 85.32 1.70 -3.64
CA ASN A 181 84.04 1.84 -4.33
C ASN A 181 83.32 0.48 -4.47
N PRO A 182 81.98 0.43 -4.36
CA PRO A 182 81.20 -0.78 -4.59
C PRO A 182 81.48 -1.42 -5.95
N GLY A 183 81.54 -2.76 -5.99
CA GLY A 183 81.78 -3.54 -7.21
C GLY A 183 83.25 -3.72 -7.59
N THR A 184 84.20 -3.28 -6.77
CA THR A 184 85.62 -3.60 -6.95
C THR A 184 85.92 -4.99 -6.41
N ALA A 185 86.95 -5.65 -6.95
CA ALA A 185 87.42 -6.93 -6.43
C ALA A 185 87.90 -6.86 -4.96
N PHE A 186 88.29 -5.67 -4.51
CA PHE A 186 88.67 -5.40 -3.11
C PHE A 186 87.45 -5.45 -2.19
N VAL A 187 86.36 -4.73 -2.55
CA VAL A 187 85.11 -4.73 -1.77
C VAL A 187 84.51 -6.12 -1.76
N ASP A 188 84.52 -6.83 -2.89
CA ASP A 188 84.02 -8.21 -2.97
C ASP A 188 84.81 -9.17 -2.09
N ALA A 189 86.15 -9.06 -2.05
CA ALA A 189 87.00 -9.90 -1.21
C ALA A 189 86.78 -9.60 0.28
N ALA A 190 86.77 -8.32 0.66
CA ALA A 190 86.51 -7.88 2.02
C ALA A 190 85.11 -8.29 2.50
N GLY A 191 84.09 -8.01 1.71
CA GLY A 191 82.71 -8.39 2.00
C GLY A 191 82.50 -9.90 2.09
N LYS A 192 83.13 -10.71 1.23
CA LYS A 192 83.05 -12.18 1.33
C LYS A 192 83.71 -12.72 2.59
N TYR A 193 84.86 -12.17 2.97
CA TYR A 193 85.52 -12.57 4.22
C TYR A 193 84.64 -12.22 5.41
N TYR A 194 84.17 -10.98 5.51
CA TYR A 194 83.31 -10.54 6.62
C TYR A 194 81.98 -11.28 6.66
N GLY A 195 81.46 -11.65 5.48
CA GLY A 195 80.27 -12.47 5.34
C GLY A 195 80.34 -13.81 6.06
N THR A 196 81.54 -14.32 6.36
CA THR A 196 81.76 -15.54 7.15
C THR A 196 81.86 -15.31 8.65
N LEU A 197 82.04 -14.07 9.09
CA LEU A 197 82.15 -13.70 10.50
C LEU A 197 80.75 -13.51 11.11
N PRO A 198 80.60 -13.72 12.42
CA PRO A 198 79.35 -13.44 13.10
C PRO A 198 79.24 -11.97 13.56
N PRO A 199 78.10 -11.29 13.37
CA PRO A 199 77.87 -9.98 13.96
C PRO A 199 77.72 -10.09 15.48
N SER A 200 78.12 -9.05 16.21
CA SER A 200 78.07 -8.99 17.68
C SER A 200 76.68 -9.28 18.25
N ILE A 201 75.63 -8.82 17.56
CA ILE A 201 74.23 -8.99 17.95
C ILE A 201 73.66 -10.37 17.60
N ALA A 202 74.30 -11.14 16.71
CA ALA A 202 73.86 -12.47 16.27
C ALA A 202 75.03 -13.46 16.19
N LYS A 203 75.67 -13.74 17.34
CA LYS A 203 76.90 -14.55 17.46
C LYS A 203 76.87 -15.97 16.86
N TYR A 204 75.70 -16.51 16.55
CA TYR A 204 75.54 -17.86 15.98
C TYR A 204 75.10 -17.84 14.50
N LEU A 205 75.04 -16.66 13.90
CA LEU A 205 74.83 -16.44 12.48
C LEU A 205 76.08 -15.83 11.89
N THR A 206 76.37 -16.13 10.64
CA THR A 206 77.32 -15.35 9.84
C THR A 206 76.63 -14.07 9.35
N TYR A 207 77.38 -13.02 8.96
CA TYR A 207 76.79 -11.82 8.36
C TYR A 207 75.94 -12.16 7.12
N THR A 208 76.35 -13.13 6.30
CA THR A 208 75.53 -13.63 5.18
C THR A 208 74.18 -14.17 5.65
N GLN A 209 74.14 -14.99 6.70
CA GLN A 209 72.88 -15.50 7.23
C GLN A 209 72.05 -14.37 7.86
N TYR A 210 72.68 -13.51 8.66
CA TYR A 210 72.01 -12.42 9.35
C TYR A 210 71.27 -11.47 8.40
N TYR A 211 71.88 -11.03 7.30
CA TYR A 211 71.22 -10.13 6.35
C TYR A 211 70.05 -10.78 5.61
N ALA A 212 70.20 -12.05 5.21
CA ALA A 212 69.10 -12.80 4.60
C ALA A 212 67.94 -12.98 5.57
N ASP A 213 68.24 -13.42 6.79
CA ASP A 213 67.27 -13.67 7.86
C ASP A 213 66.52 -12.40 8.27
N TRP A 214 67.24 -11.28 8.42
CA TRP A 214 66.67 -9.97 8.71
C TRP A 214 65.68 -9.54 7.63
N TRP A 215 66.09 -9.65 6.36
CA TRP A 215 65.24 -9.28 5.23
C TRP A 215 63.99 -10.16 5.15
N ILE A 216 64.13 -11.48 5.32
CA ILE A 216 63.01 -12.44 5.31
C ILE A 216 61.99 -12.07 6.39
N LEU A 217 62.44 -11.84 7.62
CA LEU A 217 61.55 -11.48 8.73
C LEU A 217 60.81 -10.17 8.46
N GLN A 218 61.53 -9.14 8.00
CA GLN A 218 60.96 -7.83 7.66
C GLN A 218 59.84 -7.96 6.62
N HIS A 219 60.05 -8.75 5.58
CA HIS A 219 59.09 -8.95 4.48
C HIS A 219 58.01 -9.99 4.80
N SER A 220 58.08 -10.61 5.97
CA SER A 220 57.07 -11.51 6.52
C SER A 220 56.23 -10.83 7.61
N GLY A 221 56.25 -9.49 7.64
CA GLY A 221 55.47 -8.68 8.57
C GLY A 221 55.97 -8.69 10.01
N MET A 222 57.22 -9.11 10.24
CA MET A 222 57.86 -9.08 11.55
C MET A 222 58.88 -7.95 11.60
N ASP A 223 58.84 -7.11 12.64
CA ASP A 223 59.91 -6.15 12.92
C ASP A 223 61.16 -6.89 13.44
N PRO A 224 62.24 -7.03 12.66
CA PRO A 224 63.41 -7.80 13.07
C PRO A 224 64.07 -7.28 14.36
N SER A 225 63.78 -6.05 14.79
CA SER A 225 64.25 -5.50 16.05
C SER A 225 63.69 -6.23 17.29
N LEU A 226 62.57 -6.95 17.15
CA LEU A 226 61.94 -7.72 18.22
C LEU A 226 62.57 -9.11 18.42
N VAL A 227 63.37 -9.58 17.45
CA VAL A 227 64.07 -10.87 17.53
C VAL A 227 65.19 -10.82 18.55
N ASP A 228 65.31 -11.90 19.32
CA ASP A 228 66.46 -12.14 20.18
C ASP A 228 67.57 -12.81 19.36
N TRP A 229 68.28 -11.99 18.58
CA TRP A 229 69.33 -12.42 17.66
C TRP A 229 70.48 -13.20 18.34
N GLN A 230 70.68 -13.01 19.65
CA GLN A 230 71.65 -13.76 20.45
C GLN A 230 71.28 -15.25 20.61
N LYS A 231 70.04 -15.63 20.30
CA LYS A 231 69.53 -17.01 20.40
C LYS A 231 69.22 -17.64 19.04
N VAL A 232 69.25 -16.87 17.95
CA VAL A 232 69.02 -17.39 16.59
C VAL A 232 70.24 -18.17 16.15
N GLN A 233 70.05 -19.42 15.74
CA GLN A 233 71.11 -20.31 15.25
C GLN A 233 71.06 -20.44 13.73
N GLY A 234 72.21 -20.72 13.11
CA GLY A 234 72.27 -21.03 11.68
C GLY A 234 71.31 -22.16 11.29
N GLY A 235 70.51 -21.92 10.24
CA GLY A 235 69.49 -22.85 9.77
C GLY A 235 68.19 -22.87 10.58
N MET A 236 67.98 -21.92 11.51
CA MET A 236 66.64 -21.62 12.04
C MET A 236 65.77 -20.92 11.00
N ILE A 237 66.37 -20.12 10.12
CA ILE A 237 65.72 -19.60 8.93
C ILE A 237 66.45 -20.20 7.74
N THR A 238 65.69 -20.80 6.84
CA THR A 238 66.21 -21.35 5.59
C THR A 238 65.35 -20.86 4.44
N TYR A 239 66.00 -20.58 3.32
CA TYR A 239 65.30 -20.29 2.09
C TYR A 239 65.95 -21.03 0.92
N THR A 240 65.14 -21.35 -0.08
CA THR A 240 65.61 -21.85 -1.36
C THR A 240 65.10 -20.92 -2.46
N SER A 241 65.92 -20.66 -3.47
CA SER A 241 65.55 -19.84 -4.62
C SER A 241 65.51 -20.67 -5.90
N PHE A 242 64.49 -20.45 -6.72
CA PHE A 242 64.36 -21.06 -8.04
C PHE A 242 63.58 -20.12 -8.96
N VAL A 243 63.59 -20.38 -10.27
CA VAL A 243 62.90 -19.56 -11.26
C VAL A 243 61.67 -20.31 -11.78
N VAL A 244 60.50 -19.69 -11.66
CA VAL A 244 59.22 -20.18 -12.23
C VAL A 244 58.68 -19.11 -13.16
N ASP A 245 58.39 -19.47 -14.41
CA ASP A 245 57.87 -18.54 -15.44
C ASP A 245 58.72 -17.26 -15.62
N GLY A 246 60.04 -17.37 -15.45
CA GLY A 246 60.96 -16.22 -15.53
C GLY A 246 60.97 -15.33 -14.27
N GLN A 247 60.25 -15.71 -13.21
CA GLN A 247 60.24 -15.02 -11.92
C GLN A 247 61.01 -15.78 -10.86
N GLN A 248 61.79 -15.06 -10.06
CA GLN A 248 62.48 -15.64 -8.92
C GLN A 248 61.47 -15.88 -7.79
N VAL A 249 61.42 -17.11 -7.29
CA VAL A 249 60.58 -17.56 -6.17
C VAL A 249 61.48 -17.97 -5.03
N PHE A 250 61.16 -17.51 -3.83
CA PHE A 250 61.86 -17.90 -2.60
C PHE A 250 60.92 -18.67 -1.69
N THR A 251 61.20 -19.95 -1.45
CA THR A 251 60.48 -20.74 -0.46
C THR A 251 61.20 -20.60 0.88
N ILE A 252 60.47 -20.13 1.90
CA ILE A 252 60.96 -19.94 3.26
C ILE A 252 60.45 -21.08 4.14
N ASP A 253 61.35 -21.63 4.93
CA ASP A 253 61.04 -22.57 6.00
C ASP A 253 61.82 -22.18 7.26
N THR A 254 61.12 -22.08 8.38
CA THR A 254 61.71 -21.65 9.65
C THR A 254 61.38 -22.60 10.80
N LYS A 255 62.33 -22.69 11.73
CA LYS A 255 62.14 -23.20 13.09
C LYS A 255 61.75 -22.02 13.99
N GLY A 256 61.29 -22.30 15.21
CA GLY A 256 60.86 -21.25 16.14
C GLY A 256 61.94 -20.18 16.37
N ILE A 257 61.69 -18.97 15.88
CA ILE A 257 62.59 -17.82 15.97
C ILE A 257 62.30 -17.08 17.28
N PRO A 258 63.24 -17.01 18.23
CA PRO A 258 63.00 -16.43 19.54
C PRO A 258 62.86 -14.90 19.48
N LEU A 259 61.88 -14.37 20.20
CA LEU A 259 61.68 -12.93 20.42
C LEU A 259 62.20 -12.51 21.80
N LYS A 260 62.53 -11.22 21.94
CA LYS A 260 63.08 -10.63 23.18
C LYS A 260 62.14 -10.75 24.39
N ASN A 261 60.83 -10.86 24.17
CA ASN A 261 59.80 -11.00 25.21
C ASN A 261 59.53 -12.46 25.62
N GLY A 262 60.28 -13.44 25.08
CA GLY A 262 60.10 -14.86 25.36
C GLY A 262 59.06 -15.57 24.48
N ALA A 263 58.35 -14.84 23.60
CA ALA A 263 57.57 -15.43 22.52
C ALA A 263 58.49 -15.94 21.40
N TRP A 264 57.92 -16.62 20.42
CA TRP A 264 58.65 -17.03 19.22
C TRP A 264 57.76 -17.01 17.98
N VAL A 265 58.36 -16.91 16.80
CA VAL A 265 57.62 -16.87 15.52
C VAL A 265 58.07 -18.01 14.60
N MET A 266 57.17 -18.44 13.73
CA MET A 266 57.51 -19.20 12.53
C MET A 266 57.00 -18.48 11.31
N VAL A 267 57.84 -18.42 10.29
CA VAL A 267 57.58 -17.86 8.97
C VAL A 267 57.74 -19.00 7.96
N ASN A 268 56.68 -19.33 7.22
CA ASN A 268 56.73 -20.39 6.21
C ASN A 268 55.94 -19.97 4.97
N GLY A 269 56.39 -20.36 3.77
CA GLY A 269 55.65 -20.14 2.53
C GLY A 269 56.54 -19.66 1.39
N GLU A 270 55.96 -18.92 0.45
CA GLU A 270 56.65 -18.47 -0.76
C GLU A 270 56.60 -16.95 -0.89
N ILE A 271 57.75 -16.31 -1.04
CA ILE A 271 57.85 -14.93 -1.51
C ILE A 271 57.94 -14.96 -3.04
N SER A 272 56.80 -14.70 -3.68
CA SER A 272 56.68 -14.47 -5.12
C SER A 272 55.41 -13.68 -5.42
N TRP A 273 55.25 -13.15 -6.63
CA TRP A 273 54.03 -12.39 -7.00
C TRP A 273 52.73 -13.18 -6.87
N LYS A 274 52.80 -14.51 -6.85
CA LYS A 274 51.65 -15.41 -6.65
C LYS A 274 51.70 -16.17 -5.31
N GLY A 275 52.82 -16.05 -4.59
CA GLY A 275 53.06 -16.71 -3.31
C GLY A 275 52.52 -15.91 -2.14
N ALA A 276 52.44 -16.56 -1.00
CA ALA A 276 52.18 -15.91 0.27
C ALA A 276 53.08 -16.51 1.34
N VAL A 277 53.49 -15.66 2.28
CA VAL A 277 54.19 -16.08 3.48
C VAL A 277 53.22 -16.06 4.64
N THR A 278 53.23 -17.12 5.44
CA THR A 278 52.45 -17.23 6.67
C THR A 278 53.37 -17.05 7.87
N THR A 279 53.08 -16.05 8.69
CA THR A 279 53.77 -15.79 9.95
C THR A 279 52.85 -16.21 11.09
N THR A 280 53.35 -17.08 11.97
CA THR A 280 52.62 -17.58 13.14
C THR A 280 53.37 -17.15 14.39
N LEU A 281 52.71 -16.37 15.25
CA LEU A 281 53.22 -15.91 16.54
C LEU A 281 52.78 -16.87 17.65
N PHE A 282 53.74 -17.34 18.44
CA PHE A 282 53.51 -18.17 19.60
C PHE A 282 53.86 -17.43 20.87
N GLY A 283 52.95 -17.43 21.85
CA GLY A 283 53.23 -16.90 23.18
C GLY A 283 54.32 -17.70 23.91
N ALA A 284 54.81 -17.16 25.03
CA ALA A 284 55.83 -17.83 25.84
C ALA A 284 55.39 -19.23 26.36
N ASN A 285 54.08 -19.49 26.41
CA ASN A 285 53.49 -20.79 26.77
C ASN A 285 53.38 -21.78 25.58
N GLY A 286 53.85 -21.40 24.39
CA GLY A 286 53.79 -22.22 23.16
C GLY A 286 52.43 -22.23 22.48
N GLN A 287 51.45 -21.46 22.94
CA GLN A 287 50.15 -21.34 22.27
C GLN A 287 50.22 -20.32 21.13
N ILE A 288 49.53 -20.60 20.03
CA ILE A 288 49.37 -19.65 18.92
C ILE A 288 48.57 -18.45 19.44
N GLN A 289 49.05 -17.24 19.16
CA GLN A 289 48.34 -15.99 19.46
C GLN A 289 47.79 -15.35 18.19
N GLU A 290 48.59 -15.35 17.12
CA GLU A 290 48.28 -14.71 15.84
C GLU A 290 48.83 -15.56 14.69
N GLN A 291 48.09 -15.63 13.59
CA GLN A 291 48.58 -16.14 12.31
C GLN A 291 48.19 -15.16 11.20
N ALA A 292 49.18 -14.60 10.54
CA ALA A 292 49.00 -13.62 9.47
C ALA A 292 49.59 -14.13 8.16
N LYS A 293 49.00 -13.70 7.03
CA LYS A 293 49.52 -13.95 5.69
C LYS A 293 49.86 -12.67 4.98
N PHE A 294 51.01 -12.68 4.33
CA PHE A 294 51.60 -11.54 3.64
C PHE A 294 51.87 -11.90 2.18
N ASP A 295 51.66 -10.95 1.28
CA ASP A 295 52.13 -11.07 -0.10
C ASP A 295 53.62 -10.68 -0.23
N TYR A 296 54.16 -10.75 -1.45
CA TYR A 296 55.58 -10.43 -1.71
C TYR A 296 55.99 -8.98 -1.41
N THR A 297 55.04 -8.06 -1.24
CA THR A 297 55.32 -6.66 -0.86
C THR A 297 55.34 -6.46 0.65
N GLY A 298 55.00 -7.49 1.42
CA GLY A 298 54.77 -7.39 2.86
C GLY A 298 53.37 -6.90 3.22
N PHE A 299 52.43 -6.84 2.27
CA PHE A 299 51.05 -6.47 2.57
C PHE A 299 50.32 -7.62 3.26
N LYS A 300 49.81 -7.37 4.47
CA LYS A 300 49.01 -8.32 5.24
C LYS A 300 47.61 -8.44 4.66
N PHE A 301 47.30 -9.55 3.97
CA PHE A 301 45.99 -9.78 3.38
C PHE A 301 45.08 -10.69 4.23
N GLN A 302 45.65 -11.38 5.23
CA GLN A 302 44.89 -12.17 6.19
C GLN A 302 45.53 -12.11 7.57
N ASP A 303 44.71 -12.11 8.60
CA ASP A 303 45.13 -12.11 10.00
C ASP A 303 44.13 -12.89 10.87
N VAL A 304 44.60 -13.78 11.73
CA VAL A 304 43.78 -14.68 12.55
C VAL A 304 44.28 -14.66 13.99
N PHE A 305 43.41 -14.32 14.92
CA PHE A 305 43.71 -14.30 16.35
C PHE A 305 43.13 -15.54 17.03
N PHE A 306 43.89 -16.09 17.98
CA PHE A 306 43.52 -17.33 18.67
C PHE A 306 43.28 -17.10 20.16
N GLY A 307 42.29 -17.80 20.71
CA GLY A 307 42.00 -17.83 22.14
C GLY A 307 42.92 -18.79 22.89
N ALA A 308 42.81 -18.80 24.22
CA ALA A 308 43.60 -19.70 25.08
C ALA A 308 43.30 -21.19 24.85
N ASP A 309 42.19 -21.53 24.19
CA ASP A 309 41.81 -22.88 23.78
C ASP A 309 42.41 -23.29 22.41
N GLY A 310 43.19 -22.41 21.78
CA GLY A 310 43.79 -22.63 20.46
C GLY A 310 42.82 -22.50 19.29
N LYS A 311 41.59 -22.03 19.52
CA LYS A 311 40.63 -21.77 18.44
C LYS A 311 40.69 -20.31 17.99
N ALA A 312 40.42 -20.08 16.71
CA ALA A 312 40.31 -18.73 16.19
C ALA A 312 39.15 -17.98 16.89
N THR A 313 39.41 -16.78 17.39
CA THR A 313 38.40 -15.88 17.97
C THR A 313 38.04 -14.77 16.99
N GLN A 314 39.01 -14.35 16.17
CA GLN A 314 38.82 -13.33 15.15
C GLN A 314 39.62 -13.68 13.89
N ARG A 315 39.11 -13.25 12.74
CA ARG A 315 39.86 -13.24 11.48
C ARG A 315 39.57 -11.98 10.69
N TYR A 316 40.60 -11.43 10.06
CA TYR A 316 40.51 -10.30 9.16
C TYR A 316 41.01 -10.73 7.79
N ASP A 317 40.22 -10.47 6.75
CA ASP A 317 40.65 -10.61 5.37
C ASP A 317 40.72 -9.21 4.75
N PHE A 318 41.92 -8.70 4.52
CA PHE A 318 42.19 -7.35 4.03
C PHE A 318 42.32 -7.33 2.51
N ARG A 319 41.96 -6.18 1.92
CA ARG A 319 42.16 -5.90 0.49
C ARG A 319 43.02 -4.65 0.31
N LEU A 320 43.66 -4.55 -0.84
CA LEU A 320 44.55 -3.44 -1.21
C LEU A 320 43.84 -2.06 -1.22
N ASP A 321 42.52 -2.03 -1.36
CA ASP A 321 41.72 -0.79 -1.33
C ASP A 321 41.33 -0.33 0.08
N ASN A 322 41.91 -0.95 1.12
CA ASN A 322 41.61 -0.77 2.55
C ASN A 322 40.23 -1.26 2.99
N SER A 323 39.47 -1.94 2.12
CA SER A 323 38.29 -2.70 2.57
C SER A 323 38.72 -4.02 3.23
N TYR A 324 37.92 -4.52 4.16
CA TYR A 324 38.21 -5.78 4.84
C TYR A 324 36.96 -6.46 5.37
N THR A 325 37.02 -7.78 5.51
CA THR A 325 36.00 -8.56 6.21
C THR A 325 36.54 -8.98 7.56
N LYS A 326 35.81 -8.66 8.63
CA LYS A 326 36.07 -9.13 9.99
C LYS A 326 35.13 -10.29 10.31
N TYR A 327 35.70 -11.39 10.74
CA TYR A 327 35.00 -12.53 11.30
C TYR A 327 35.20 -12.55 12.81
N ASP A 328 34.11 -12.64 13.57
CA ASP A 328 34.12 -12.90 15.01
C ASP A 328 33.54 -14.31 15.24
N PHE A 329 34.33 -15.20 15.84
CA PHE A 329 33.96 -16.59 16.12
C PHE A 329 33.58 -16.75 17.59
N SER A 330 32.42 -17.36 17.83
CA SER A 330 31.96 -17.71 19.17
C SER A 330 32.41 -19.11 19.56
N ALA A 331 32.48 -19.38 20.86
CA ALA A 331 32.91 -20.68 21.38
C ALA A 331 32.00 -21.86 20.96
N ASP A 332 30.73 -21.57 20.66
CA ASP A 332 29.75 -22.55 20.18
C ASP A 332 29.88 -22.87 18.67
N GLY A 333 30.80 -22.22 17.96
CA GLY A 333 31.01 -22.35 16.52
C GLY A 333 30.16 -21.41 15.67
N SER A 334 29.27 -20.61 16.26
CA SER A 334 28.59 -19.52 15.53
C SER A 334 29.57 -18.41 15.19
N GLN A 335 29.28 -17.65 14.12
CA GLN A 335 30.17 -16.59 13.66
C GLN A 335 29.38 -15.37 13.17
N THR A 336 30.04 -14.21 13.25
CA THR A 336 29.57 -12.97 12.62
C THR A 336 30.59 -12.55 11.57
N ALA A 337 30.13 -12.16 10.38
CA ALA A 337 30.96 -11.57 9.34
C ALA A 337 30.53 -10.12 9.13
N THR A 338 31.47 -9.19 9.25
CA THR A 338 31.25 -7.75 9.05
C THR A 338 32.16 -7.25 7.94
N LEU A 339 31.59 -6.76 6.84
CA LEU A 339 32.33 -6.16 5.73
C LEU A 339 32.44 -4.66 5.95
N TYR A 340 33.67 -4.16 5.96
CA TYR A 340 34.00 -2.75 6.01
C TYR A 340 34.45 -2.28 4.63
N GLY A 341 33.81 -1.22 4.12
CA GLY A 341 34.21 -0.59 2.86
C GLY A 341 35.48 0.24 2.99
N VAL A 342 35.93 0.83 1.88
CA VAL A 342 37.19 1.62 1.78
C VAL A 342 37.29 2.81 2.73
N ASN A 343 36.15 3.28 3.28
CA ASN A 343 36.08 4.38 4.25
C ASN A 343 35.96 3.90 5.71
N GLY A 344 36.13 2.60 5.96
CA GLY A 344 35.99 1.98 7.28
C GLY A 344 34.56 1.90 7.80
N LYS A 345 33.53 2.20 6.99
CA LYS A 345 32.13 2.00 7.37
C LYS A 345 31.65 0.61 6.98
N ILE A 346 30.75 0.06 7.79
CA ILE A 346 30.11 -1.23 7.52
C ILE A 346 29.25 -1.12 6.25
N THR A 347 29.39 -2.08 5.35
CA THR A 347 28.55 -2.23 4.14
C THR A 347 27.66 -3.47 4.22
N GLU A 348 28.10 -4.52 4.92
CA GLU A 348 27.35 -5.76 5.15
C GLU A 348 27.64 -6.30 6.56
N TYR A 349 26.61 -6.84 7.21
CA TYR A 349 26.69 -7.51 8.50
C TYR A 349 25.87 -8.79 8.48
N ALA A 350 26.53 -9.94 8.61
CA ALA A 350 25.89 -11.25 8.56
C ALA A 350 26.18 -12.06 9.82
N LYS A 351 25.17 -12.79 10.32
CA LYS A 351 25.32 -13.79 11.39
C LYS A 351 25.09 -15.18 10.85
N PHE A 352 25.85 -16.13 11.36
CA PHE A 352 25.75 -17.55 11.04
C PHE A 352 25.65 -18.35 12.34
N ASN A 353 24.81 -19.38 12.34
CA ASN A 353 24.78 -20.33 13.45
C ASN A 353 25.99 -21.29 13.41
N ALA A 354 26.09 -22.18 14.41
CA ALA A 354 27.18 -23.16 14.51
C ALA A 354 27.27 -24.16 13.34
N ALA A 355 26.21 -24.32 12.55
CA ALA A 355 26.20 -25.16 11.35
C ALA A 355 26.62 -24.38 10.07
N GLY A 356 27.00 -23.11 10.20
CA GLY A 356 27.34 -22.24 9.08
C GLY A 356 26.13 -21.71 8.30
N ILE A 357 24.91 -21.87 8.82
CA ILE A 357 23.69 -21.35 8.19
C ILE A 357 23.52 -19.88 8.58
N LYS A 358 23.39 -19.02 7.57
CA LYS A 358 23.12 -17.58 7.74
C LYS A 358 21.76 -17.37 8.42
N THR A 359 21.71 -16.64 9.53
CA THR A 359 20.49 -16.34 10.31
C THR A 359 20.07 -14.88 10.21
N LEU A 360 21.00 -13.99 9.89
CA LEU A 360 20.79 -12.56 9.72
C LEU A 360 21.71 -12.05 8.61
N ASP A 361 21.22 -11.12 7.81
CA ASP A 361 22.01 -10.35 6.85
C ASP A 361 21.51 -8.91 6.78
N ILE A 362 22.40 -7.94 6.88
CA ILE A 362 22.05 -6.52 6.83
C ILE A 362 22.99 -5.81 5.87
N PHE A 363 22.41 -5.10 4.91
CA PHE A 363 23.14 -4.25 3.97
C PHE A 363 23.00 -2.79 4.38
N TYR A 364 24.10 -2.04 4.31
CA TYR A 364 24.15 -0.63 4.71
C TYR A 364 24.45 0.27 3.52
N GLY A 365 23.76 1.41 3.46
CA GLY A 365 24.05 2.47 2.51
C GLY A 365 25.25 3.32 2.93
N ALA A 366 25.68 4.25 2.05
CA ALA A 366 26.82 5.15 2.31
C ALA A 366 26.66 6.05 3.56
N ASN A 367 25.42 6.26 4.02
CA ASN A 367 25.07 7.00 5.23
C ASN A 367 25.18 6.16 6.52
N GLY A 368 25.52 4.87 6.43
CA GLY A 368 25.60 3.95 7.56
C GLY A 368 24.25 3.44 8.07
N LYS A 369 23.15 3.71 7.34
CA LYS A 369 21.82 3.16 7.66
C LYS A 369 21.57 1.88 6.87
N ALA A 370 20.85 0.94 7.47
CA ALA A 370 20.41 -0.27 6.78
C ALA A 370 19.52 0.08 5.57
N THR A 371 19.77 -0.55 4.43
CA THR A 371 18.94 -0.47 3.22
C THR A 371 18.14 -1.74 3.02
N GLN A 372 18.70 -2.88 3.44
CA GLN A 372 18.04 -4.18 3.41
C GLN A 372 18.40 -4.99 4.65
N GLN A 373 17.47 -5.81 5.11
CA GLN A 373 17.72 -6.80 6.16
C GLN A 373 17.00 -8.11 5.85
N TYR A 374 17.65 -9.24 6.11
CA TYR A 374 17.10 -10.57 5.96
C TYR A 374 17.19 -11.30 7.29
N ASN A 375 16.05 -11.78 7.78
CA ASN A 375 15.97 -12.63 8.96
C ASN A 375 15.63 -14.05 8.50
N PHE A 376 16.59 -14.98 8.59
CA PHE A 376 16.43 -16.35 8.11
C PHE A 376 16.07 -17.28 9.26
N ASN A 377 15.04 -18.10 9.05
CA ASN A 377 14.67 -19.19 9.94
C ASN A 377 15.36 -20.49 9.52
N LEU A 378 15.44 -21.46 10.44
CA LEU A 378 16.08 -22.76 10.19
C LEU A 378 15.33 -23.62 9.16
N ASP A 379 14.03 -23.38 8.97
CA ASP A 379 13.18 -24.10 8.01
C ASP A 379 13.29 -23.55 6.57
N LYS A 380 14.22 -22.61 6.32
CA LYS A 380 14.45 -21.86 5.07
C LYS A 380 13.43 -20.76 4.76
N SER A 381 12.42 -20.55 5.61
CA SER A 381 11.61 -19.33 5.53
C SER A 381 12.43 -18.12 5.95
N TYR A 382 12.08 -16.93 5.45
CA TYR A 382 12.76 -15.70 5.84
C TYR A 382 11.90 -14.46 5.66
N THR A 383 12.20 -13.43 6.44
CA THR A 383 11.63 -12.09 6.25
C THR A 383 12.68 -11.19 5.63
N LYS A 384 12.34 -10.56 4.51
CA LYS A 384 13.11 -9.49 3.89
C LYS A 384 12.50 -8.14 4.25
N TYR A 385 13.33 -7.23 4.75
CA TYR A 385 13.01 -5.83 4.94
C TYR A 385 13.75 -5.00 3.91
N ASP A 386 13.04 -4.08 3.25
CA ASP A 386 13.62 -3.02 2.43
C ASP A 386 13.32 -1.68 3.12
N PHE A 387 14.36 -0.91 3.41
CA PHE A 387 14.26 0.37 4.11
C PHE A 387 14.49 1.53 3.13
N ALA A 388 13.55 2.47 3.09
CA ALA A 388 13.68 3.69 2.31
C ALA A 388 14.41 4.79 3.10
N ALA A 389 14.97 5.76 2.38
CA ALA A 389 15.72 6.86 2.99
C ALA A 389 14.86 7.76 3.90
N ASP A 390 13.55 7.82 3.67
CA ASP A 390 12.58 8.58 4.47
C ASP A 390 12.16 7.87 5.77
N GLY A 391 12.64 6.64 6.00
CA GLY A 391 12.29 5.81 7.15
C GLY A 391 11.08 4.89 6.93
N SER A 392 10.39 4.99 5.78
CA SER A 392 9.39 3.99 5.40
C SER A 392 10.05 2.65 5.09
N GLN A 393 9.30 1.56 5.24
CA GLN A 393 9.84 0.22 5.06
C GLN A 393 8.80 -0.73 4.47
N THR A 394 9.29 -1.76 3.79
CA THR A 394 8.47 -2.90 3.37
C THR A 394 9.00 -4.17 4.03
N ALA A 395 8.10 -5.05 4.47
CA ALA A 395 8.44 -6.36 5.00
C ALA A 395 7.79 -7.42 4.10
N THR A 396 8.59 -8.34 3.59
CA THR A 396 8.14 -9.43 2.73
C THR A 396 8.51 -10.75 3.40
N LEU A 397 7.51 -11.57 3.70
CA LEU A 397 7.71 -12.90 4.28
C LEU A 397 7.71 -13.96 3.16
N TYR A 398 8.73 -14.80 3.16
CA TYR A 398 8.90 -15.91 2.23
C TYR A 398 8.81 -17.23 2.99
N GLY A 399 7.99 -18.14 2.47
CA GLY A 399 7.84 -19.49 3.01
C GLY A 399 9.02 -20.41 2.69
N THR A 400 8.95 -21.66 3.15
CA THR A 400 10.03 -22.65 3.06
C THR A 400 10.41 -23.07 1.63
N THR A 401 9.55 -22.80 0.64
CA THR A 401 9.82 -23.04 -0.80
C THR A 401 10.17 -21.76 -1.57
N GLY A 402 10.37 -20.63 -0.88
CA GLY A 402 10.73 -19.33 -1.48
C GLY A 402 9.53 -18.56 -2.09
N GLN A 403 8.31 -19.02 -1.85
CA GLN A 403 7.07 -18.32 -2.21
C GLN A 403 6.77 -17.19 -1.23
N MET A 404 6.28 -16.06 -1.72
CA MET A 404 5.80 -14.97 -0.88
C MET A 404 4.53 -15.40 -0.14
N THR A 405 4.45 -15.18 1.17
CA THR A 405 3.27 -15.48 2.00
C THR A 405 2.62 -14.22 2.56
N GLU A 406 3.41 -13.18 2.79
CA GLU A 406 2.94 -11.88 3.28
C GLU A 406 3.76 -10.74 2.67
N TYR A 407 3.11 -9.62 2.36
CA TYR A 407 3.74 -8.38 1.94
C TYR A 407 3.11 -7.19 2.65
N ALA A 408 3.87 -6.52 3.50
CA ALA A 408 3.43 -5.38 4.29
C ALA A 408 4.23 -4.11 3.98
N LYS A 409 3.54 -2.97 3.91
CA LYS A 409 4.17 -1.64 3.83
C LYS A 409 3.92 -0.86 5.10
N PHE A 410 4.93 -0.10 5.52
CA PHE A 410 4.88 0.77 6.68
C PHE A 410 5.32 2.18 6.27
N ASN A 411 4.67 3.21 6.81
CA ASN A 411 5.14 4.57 6.65
C ASN A 411 6.36 4.88 7.56
N ALA A 412 6.91 6.09 7.47
CA ALA A 412 8.06 6.52 8.25
C ALA A 412 7.85 6.52 9.79
N ASN A 413 6.60 6.48 10.26
CA ASN A 413 6.27 6.39 11.68
C ASN A 413 6.07 4.93 12.14
N GLY A 414 6.33 3.95 11.27
CA GLY A 414 6.13 2.52 11.56
C GLY A 414 4.68 2.06 11.54
N ILE A 415 3.74 2.87 11.02
CA ILE A 415 2.33 2.48 10.90
C ILE A 415 2.16 1.69 9.61
N LYS A 416 1.57 0.49 9.71
CA LYS A 416 1.23 -0.37 8.56
C LYS A 416 0.19 0.34 7.68
N THR A 417 0.48 0.48 6.38
CA THR A 417 -0.40 1.14 5.37
C THR A 417 -1.00 0.13 4.38
N LEU A 418 -0.32 -1.01 4.19
CA LEU A 418 -0.75 -2.10 3.33
C LEU A 418 -0.34 -3.42 3.96
N ASP A 419 -1.20 -4.42 3.85
CA ASP A 419 -0.89 -5.82 4.19
C ASP A 419 -1.53 -6.76 3.17
N ILE A 420 -0.78 -7.68 2.59
CA ILE A 420 -1.28 -8.64 1.60
C ILE A 420 -0.83 -10.03 2.00
N PHE A 421 -1.77 -10.95 2.13
CA PHE A 421 -1.52 -12.36 2.38
C PHE A 421 -1.67 -13.14 1.08
N TYR A 422 -0.75 -14.07 0.84
CA TYR A 422 -0.71 -14.89 -0.38
C TYR A 422 -0.93 -16.37 -0.06
N GLY A 423 -1.71 -17.04 -0.90
CA GLY A 423 -1.89 -18.49 -0.86
C GLY A 423 -0.71 -19.23 -1.51
N ALA A 424 -0.71 -20.55 -1.39
CA ALA A 424 0.34 -21.41 -1.96
C ALA A 424 0.48 -21.31 -3.50
N ASN A 425 -0.53 -20.79 -4.20
CA ASN A 425 -0.52 -20.54 -5.65
C ASN A 425 0.10 -19.17 -6.03
N GLY A 426 0.60 -18.40 -5.05
CA GLY A 426 1.17 -17.07 -5.27
C GLY A 426 0.14 -15.96 -5.52
N LYS A 427 -1.16 -16.24 -5.37
CA LYS A 427 -2.22 -15.23 -5.48
C LYS A 427 -2.59 -14.69 -4.10
N ALA A 428 -2.97 -13.41 -4.04
CA ALA A 428 -3.47 -12.81 -2.82
C ALA A 428 -4.76 -13.51 -2.37
N THR A 429 -4.87 -13.80 -1.08
CA THR A 429 -6.09 -14.31 -0.42
C THR A 429 -6.77 -13.23 0.40
N GLN A 430 -5.99 -12.31 0.97
CA GLN A 430 -6.47 -11.17 1.73
C GLN A 430 -5.60 -9.95 1.47
N GLN A 431 -6.20 -8.76 1.49
CA GLN A 431 -5.48 -7.49 1.46
C GLN A 431 -6.13 -6.49 2.42
N TYR A 432 -5.32 -5.70 3.11
CA TYR A 432 -5.75 -4.64 4.00
C TYR A 432 -5.10 -3.32 3.57
N ASN A 433 -5.92 -2.31 3.30
CA ASN A 433 -5.48 -0.95 3.02
C ASN A 433 -5.80 -0.09 4.25
N PHE A 434 -4.78 0.37 4.96
CA PHE A 434 -4.96 1.14 6.20
C PHE A 434 -4.79 2.63 5.96
N ASN A 435 -5.73 3.42 6.48
CA ASN A 435 -5.64 4.88 6.52
C ASN A 435 -5.02 5.35 7.84
N LEU A 436 -4.53 6.59 7.86
CA LEU A 436 -3.90 7.18 9.05
C LEU A 436 -4.87 7.38 10.23
N ASP A 437 -6.17 7.49 9.96
CA ASP A 437 -7.22 7.68 10.96
C ASP A 437 -7.71 6.36 11.60
N LYS A 438 -7.01 5.24 11.32
CA LYS A 438 -7.34 3.85 11.73
C LYS A 438 -8.51 3.21 10.98
N SER A 439 -9.16 3.89 10.04
CA SER A 439 -10.06 3.24 9.10
C SER A 439 -9.26 2.34 8.13
N TYR A 440 -9.90 1.30 7.60
CA TYR A 440 -9.23 0.42 6.65
C TYR A 440 -10.22 -0.30 5.74
N THR A 441 -9.76 -0.72 4.57
CA THR A 441 -10.50 -1.60 3.66
C THR A 441 -9.87 -2.99 3.71
N LYS A 442 -10.68 -4.01 3.97
CA LYS A 442 -10.31 -5.42 3.85
C LYS A 442 -10.85 -5.98 2.55
N TYR A 443 -9.99 -6.62 1.77
CA TYR A 443 -10.34 -7.40 0.60
C TYR A 443 -10.14 -8.88 0.92
N ASP A 444 -11.13 -9.70 0.62
CA ASP A 444 -11.04 -11.16 0.64
C ASP A 444 -11.18 -11.66 -0.80
N PHE A 445 -10.17 -12.39 -1.28
CA PHE A 445 -10.12 -12.92 -2.65
C PHE A 445 -10.39 -14.42 -2.64
N ALA A 446 -11.39 -14.84 -3.42
CA ALA A 446 -11.68 -16.24 -3.60
C ALA A 446 -10.79 -16.86 -4.70
N ALA A 447 -10.65 -18.18 -4.68
CA ALA A 447 -9.81 -18.91 -5.64
C ALA A 447 -10.29 -18.77 -7.10
N ASP A 448 -11.58 -18.52 -7.31
CA ASP A 448 -12.19 -18.30 -8.63
C ASP A 448 -11.95 -16.88 -9.17
N GLY A 449 -11.38 -15.97 -8.37
CA GLY A 449 -11.14 -14.57 -8.71
C GLY A 449 -12.26 -13.61 -8.29
N SER A 450 -13.36 -14.11 -7.73
CA SER A 450 -14.36 -13.24 -7.07
C SER A 450 -13.77 -12.60 -5.81
N GLN A 451 -14.29 -11.44 -5.42
CA GLN A 451 -13.76 -10.69 -4.28
C GLN A 451 -14.87 -10.06 -3.45
N THR A 452 -14.57 -9.90 -2.16
CA THR A 452 -15.38 -9.12 -1.22
C THR A 452 -14.54 -7.96 -0.70
N ALA A 453 -15.09 -6.74 -0.69
CA ALA A 453 -14.47 -5.56 -0.10
C ALA A 453 -15.31 -5.12 1.10
N THR A 454 -14.68 -4.98 2.26
CA THR A 454 -15.32 -4.54 3.51
C THR A 454 -14.60 -3.31 4.01
N LEU A 455 -15.33 -2.20 4.15
CA LEU A 455 -14.79 -0.94 4.67
C LEU A 455 -15.10 -0.82 6.16
N TYR A 456 -14.08 -0.50 6.95
CA TYR A 456 -14.16 -0.31 8.39
C TYR A 456 -13.83 1.13 8.74
N GLY A 457 -14.67 1.76 9.57
CA GLY A 457 -14.46 3.11 10.08
C GLY A 457 -13.40 3.17 11.18
N THR A 458 -13.17 4.37 11.72
CA THR A 458 -12.12 4.67 12.69
C THR A 458 -12.26 3.97 14.04
N THR A 459 -13.43 3.43 14.38
CA THR A 459 -13.68 2.63 15.59
C THR A 459 -13.73 1.12 15.31
N GLY A 460 -13.41 0.70 14.08
CA GLY A 460 -13.44 -0.71 13.67
C GLY A 460 -14.83 -1.25 13.32
N GLN A 461 -15.84 -0.39 13.23
CA GLN A 461 -17.19 -0.71 12.77
C GLN A 461 -17.24 -0.83 11.24
N MET A 462 -18.00 -1.78 10.70
CA MET A 462 -18.24 -1.90 9.26
C MET A 462 -19.08 -0.71 8.78
N THR A 463 -18.68 -0.07 7.69
CA THR A 463 -19.41 1.05 7.05
C THR A 463 -19.92 0.69 5.66
N GLU A 464 -19.24 -0.23 4.97
CA GLU A 464 -19.61 -0.70 3.63
C GLU A 464 -19.20 -2.18 3.46
N TYR A 465 -20.03 -2.95 2.75
CA TYR A 465 -19.75 -4.32 2.35
C TYR A 465 -20.17 -4.54 0.90
N ALA A 466 -19.20 -4.81 0.03
CA ALA A 466 -19.42 -5.00 -1.39
C ALA A 466 -18.91 -6.38 -1.86
N LYS A 467 -19.68 -7.05 -2.73
CA LYS A 467 -19.26 -8.27 -3.42
C LYS A 467 -19.08 -8.02 -4.90
N PHE A 468 -18.09 -8.67 -5.48
CA PHE A 468 -17.78 -8.62 -6.91
C PHE A 468 -17.64 -10.05 -7.45
N ASN A 469 -18.12 -10.27 -8.67
CA ASN A 469 -17.91 -11.53 -9.36
C ASN A 469 -16.49 -11.64 -9.94
N VAL A 470 -16.19 -12.77 -10.58
CA VAL A 470 -14.88 -13.08 -11.18
C VAL A 470 -14.41 -12.09 -12.27
N ASN A 471 -15.31 -11.30 -12.84
CA ASN A 471 -15.01 -10.28 -13.85
C ASN A 471 -14.87 -8.88 -13.23
N GLY A 472 -14.91 -8.76 -11.91
CA GLY A 472 -14.87 -7.47 -11.20
C GLY A 472 -16.18 -6.67 -11.24
N PHE A 473 -17.28 -7.27 -11.67
CA PHE A 473 -18.60 -6.62 -11.63
C PHE A 473 -19.19 -6.70 -10.22
N LYS A 474 -19.58 -5.54 -9.66
CA LYS A 474 -20.20 -5.45 -8.33
C LYS A 474 -21.59 -6.08 -8.36
N THR A 475 -21.84 -7.09 -7.54
CA THR A 475 -23.13 -7.81 -7.45
C THR A 475 -23.95 -7.43 -6.22
N LEU A 476 -23.29 -6.92 -5.19
CA LEU A 476 -23.91 -6.52 -3.93
C LEU A 476 -23.16 -5.31 -3.36
N ASP A 477 -23.88 -4.37 -2.77
CA ASP A 477 -23.33 -3.26 -1.99
C ASP A 477 -24.23 -2.98 -0.79
N ILE A 478 -23.68 -2.91 0.42
CA ILE A 478 -24.45 -2.64 1.65
C ILE A 478 -23.74 -1.54 2.43
N PHE A 479 -24.47 -0.47 2.75
CA PHE A 479 -23.99 0.62 3.60
C PHE A 479 -24.53 0.46 5.01
N TYR A 480 -23.69 0.71 6.01
CA TYR A 480 -24.02 0.55 7.41
C TYR A 480 -23.98 1.88 8.15
N GLY A 481 -24.95 2.10 9.05
CA GLY A 481 -24.96 3.23 9.97
C GLY A 481 -24.05 3.01 11.18
N ALA A 482 -23.93 4.05 12.02
CA ALA A 482 -23.09 4.01 13.23
C ALA A 482 -23.51 2.92 14.25
N ASN A 483 -24.74 2.41 14.16
CA ASN A 483 -25.26 1.33 15.00
C ASN A 483 -24.96 -0.08 14.44
N GLY A 484 -24.20 -0.19 13.34
CA GLY A 484 -23.89 -1.46 12.68
C GLY A 484 -25.05 -2.10 11.91
N LYS A 485 -26.18 -1.40 11.73
CA LYS A 485 -27.29 -1.86 10.90
C LYS A 485 -27.18 -1.29 9.49
N ALA A 486 -27.64 -2.05 8.49
CA ALA A 486 -27.71 -1.58 7.12
C ALA A 486 -28.65 -0.37 7.01
N THR A 487 -28.24 0.66 6.27
CA THR A 487 -29.06 1.82 5.90
C THR A 487 -29.47 1.77 4.45
N GLN A 488 -28.62 1.18 3.60
CA GLN A 488 -28.90 0.96 2.18
C GLN A 488 -28.32 -0.37 1.72
N GLN A 489 -28.98 -1.01 0.75
CA GLN A 489 -28.46 -2.18 0.06
C GLN A 489 -28.79 -2.12 -1.43
N TYR A 490 -27.86 -2.55 -2.27
CA TYR A 490 -28.00 -2.65 -3.71
C TYR A 490 -27.72 -4.08 -4.16
N ASN A 491 -28.67 -4.71 -4.83
CA ASN A 491 -28.51 -6.01 -5.47
C ASN A 491 -28.43 -5.80 -6.99
N PHE A 492 -27.26 -6.02 -7.58
CA PHE A 492 -27.01 -5.78 -9.01
C PHE A 492 -27.08 -7.08 -9.81
N ASN A 493 -27.83 -7.05 -10.91
CA ASN A 493 -27.88 -8.13 -11.88
C ASN A 493 -26.89 -7.88 -13.02
N LEU A 494 -26.50 -8.96 -13.72
CA LEU A 494 -25.55 -8.91 -14.83
C LEU A 494 -26.04 -8.07 -16.03
N ASP A 495 -27.35 -7.92 -16.19
CA ASP A 495 -27.99 -7.11 -17.24
C ASP A 495 -28.02 -5.60 -16.92
N LYS A 496 -27.39 -5.19 -15.80
CA LYS A 496 -27.35 -3.82 -15.25
C LYS A 496 -28.64 -3.36 -14.55
N SER A 497 -29.69 -4.19 -14.48
CA SER A 497 -30.82 -3.94 -13.58
C SER A 497 -30.36 -4.11 -12.12
N TYR A 498 -31.04 -3.43 -11.19
CA TYR A 498 -30.72 -3.57 -9.77
C TYR A 498 -31.90 -3.28 -8.87
N THR A 499 -31.86 -3.82 -7.65
CA THR A 499 -32.78 -3.47 -6.57
C THR A 499 -32.06 -2.62 -5.54
N LYS A 500 -32.63 -1.46 -5.19
CA LYS A 500 -32.18 -0.64 -4.08
C LYS A 500 -33.13 -0.82 -2.90
N TYR A 501 -32.57 -1.12 -1.73
CA TYR A 501 -33.27 -1.11 -0.46
C TYR A 501 -32.79 0.08 0.36
N ASP A 502 -33.71 0.85 0.92
CA ASP A 502 -33.43 1.85 1.95
C ASP A 502 -34.08 1.37 3.26
N PHE A 503 -33.29 1.30 4.33
CA PHE A 503 -33.73 0.83 5.65
C PHE A 503 -33.79 2.00 6.62
N ALA A 504 -34.95 2.19 7.26
CA ALA A 504 -35.13 3.18 8.29
C ALA A 504 -34.74 2.62 9.68
N ALA A 505 -34.48 3.52 10.63
CA ALA A 505 -34.05 3.14 11.97
C ALA A 505 -35.11 2.34 12.76
N ASP A 506 -36.39 2.50 12.43
CA ASP A 506 -37.52 1.78 13.04
C ASP A 506 -37.71 0.36 12.46
N GLY A 507 -36.93 -0.03 11.45
CA GLY A 507 -37.03 -1.31 10.76
C GLY A 507 -37.94 -1.30 9.53
N SER A 508 -38.65 -0.19 9.23
CA SER A 508 -39.35 -0.04 7.96
C SER A 508 -38.35 0.04 6.81
N GLN A 509 -38.79 -0.34 5.61
CA GLN A 509 -37.92 -0.37 4.43
C GLN A 509 -38.67 0.01 3.15
N THR A 510 -37.93 0.54 2.18
CA THR A 510 -38.42 0.71 0.81
C THR A 510 -37.57 -0.08 -0.15
N ALA A 511 -38.19 -0.81 -1.08
CA ALA A 511 -37.52 -1.51 -2.16
C ALA A 511 -37.86 -0.83 -3.50
N THR A 512 -36.83 -0.42 -4.23
CA THR A 512 -36.96 0.23 -5.54
C THR A 512 -36.24 -0.61 -6.59
N LEU A 513 -36.99 -1.07 -7.59
CA LEU A 513 -36.46 -1.88 -8.67
C LEU A 513 -36.15 -0.98 -9.88
N TYR A 514 -34.95 -1.11 -10.42
CA TYR A 514 -34.49 -0.38 -11.58
C TYR A 514 -34.22 -1.33 -12.74
N GLY A 515 -34.78 -1.03 -13.91
CA GLY A 515 -34.57 -1.78 -15.15
C GLY A 515 -33.17 -1.55 -15.75
N THR A 516 -32.92 -2.22 -16.87
CA THR A 516 -31.60 -2.21 -17.56
C THR A 516 -31.20 -0.85 -18.14
N ALA A 517 -32.14 0.08 -18.33
CA ALA A 517 -31.87 1.46 -18.75
C ALA A 517 -31.86 2.46 -17.57
N GLY A 518 -31.88 1.98 -16.32
CA GLY A 518 -31.85 2.81 -15.12
C GLY A 518 -33.19 3.46 -14.76
N GLN A 519 -34.28 3.10 -15.43
CA GLN A 519 -35.63 3.53 -15.12
C GLN A 519 -36.20 2.73 -13.93
N MET A 520 -36.99 3.38 -13.08
CA MET A 520 -37.75 2.69 -12.03
C MET A 520 -38.84 1.82 -12.66
N THR A 521 -38.96 0.57 -12.25
CA THR A 521 -40.00 -0.37 -12.70
C THR A 521 -40.97 -0.76 -11.58
N GLU A 522 -40.51 -0.74 -10.33
CA GLU A 522 -41.33 -1.03 -9.15
C GLU A 522 -40.84 -0.21 -7.95
N TYR A 523 -41.77 0.24 -7.12
CA TYR A 523 -41.51 0.90 -5.83
C TYR A 523 -42.44 0.35 -4.76
N ALA A 524 -41.87 -0.31 -3.76
CA ALA A 524 -42.61 -0.91 -2.66
C ALA A 524 -42.18 -0.35 -1.30
N LYS A 525 -43.15 -0.10 -0.41
CA LYS A 525 -42.91 0.26 1.00
C LYS A 525 -43.35 -0.86 1.92
N PHE A 526 -42.58 -1.07 2.97
CA PHE A 526 -42.87 -2.05 4.03
C PHE A 526 -42.80 -1.36 5.38
N ASN A 527 -43.69 -1.73 6.30
CA ASN A 527 -43.60 -1.29 7.68
C ASN A 527 -42.50 -2.05 8.46
N ALA A 528 -42.28 -1.68 9.72
CA ALA A 528 -41.28 -2.31 10.58
C ALA A 528 -41.48 -3.82 10.83
N GLY A 529 -42.70 -4.35 10.63
CA GLY A 529 -43.00 -5.78 10.71
C GLY A 529 -42.80 -6.54 9.41
N GLY A 530 -42.31 -5.89 8.35
CA GLY A 530 -42.12 -6.48 7.02
C GLY A 530 -43.40 -6.59 6.19
N PHE A 531 -44.52 -5.99 6.62
CA PHE A 531 -45.76 -5.97 5.83
C PHE A 531 -45.71 -4.89 4.75
N LYS A 532 -45.98 -5.26 3.50
CA LYS A 532 -46.01 -4.34 2.36
C LYS A 532 -47.23 -3.41 2.49
N THR A 533 -47.01 -2.09 2.55
CA THR A 533 -48.07 -1.07 2.69
C THR A 533 -48.36 -0.33 1.38
N LEU A 534 -47.40 -0.32 0.46
CA LEU A 534 -47.52 0.33 -0.85
C LEU A 534 -46.76 -0.50 -1.89
N ASP A 535 -47.30 -0.59 -3.10
CA ASP A 535 -46.64 -1.13 -4.27
C ASP A 535 -47.01 -0.31 -5.51
N ILE A 536 -46.04 0.15 -6.29
CA ILE A 536 -46.27 0.95 -7.51
C ILE A 536 -45.46 0.35 -8.65
N PHE A 537 -46.12 0.02 -9.75
CA PHE A 537 -45.49 -0.47 -10.97
C PHE A 537 -45.39 0.65 -12.01
N TYR A 538 -44.22 0.80 -12.62
CA TYR A 538 -43.94 1.86 -13.60
C TYR A 538 -43.77 1.28 -15.00
N GLY A 539 -44.32 1.99 -15.98
CA GLY A 539 -44.11 1.69 -17.40
C GLY A 539 -42.77 2.20 -17.91
N ALA A 540 -42.43 1.85 -19.16
CA ALA A 540 -41.18 2.28 -19.80
C ALA A 540 -41.01 3.81 -19.91
N ASN A 541 -42.10 4.58 -19.79
CA ASN A 541 -42.10 6.05 -19.80
C ASN A 541 -41.87 6.66 -18.40
N GLY A 542 -41.64 5.85 -17.37
CA GLY A 542 -41.45 6.31 -15.98
C GLY A 542 -42.74 6.75 -15.26
N LYS A 543 -43.92 6.52 -15.86
CA LYS A 543 -45.22 6.78 -15.20
C LYS A 543 -45.75 5.51 -14.54
N ALA A 544 -46.48 5.68 -13.43
CA ALA A 544 -47.18 4.58 -12.79
C ALA A 544 -48.22 3.99 -13.74
N THR A 545 -48.32 2.65 -13.74
CA THR A 545 -49.32 1.86 -14.47
C THR A 545 -50.28 1.20 -13.51
N GLN A 546 -49.79 0.82 -12.32
CA GLN A 546 -50.57 0.24 -11.24
C GLN A 546 -50.05 0.75 -9.89
N GLN A 547 -50.96 0.91 -8.93
CA GLN A 547 -50.61 1.18 -7.53
C GLN A 547 -51.51 0.38 -6.60
N TYR A 548 -50.94 -0.16 -5.53
CA TYR A 548 -51.65 -0.89 -4.49
C TYR A 548 -51.39 -0.24 -3.13
N ASN A 549 -52.44 0.20 -2.45
CA ASN A 549 -52.38 0.69 -1.08
C ASN A 549 -52.94 -0.37 -0.14
N PHE A 550 -52.08 -1.03 0.64
CA PHE A 550 -52.47 -2.13 1.51
C PHE A 550 -52.71 -1.67 2.95
N ASN A 551 -53.83 -2.10 3.52
CA ASN A 551 -54.15 -1.91 4.92
C ASN A 551 -53.74 -3.14 5.75
N LEU A 552 -53.54 -2.95 7.05
CA LEU A 552 -53.12 -4.02 7.97
C LEU A 552 -54.14 -5.16 8.10
N ASP A 553 -55.42 -4.90 7.82
CA ASP A 553 -56.50 -5.89 7.85
C ASP A 553 -56.59 -6.74 6.57
N LYS A 554 -55.62 -6.58 5.65
CA LYS A 554 -55.53 -7.21 4.32
C LYS A 554 -56.46 -6.64 3.25
N SER A 555 -57.28 -5.64 3.58
CA SER A 555 -57.97 -4.84 2.56
C SER A 555 -56.96 -3.99 1.78
N TYR A 556 -57.28 -3.62 0.54
CA TYR A 556 -56.40 -2.77 -0.27
C TYR A 556 -57.15 -2.03 -1.36
N THR A 557 -56.60 -0.89 -1.77
CA THR A 557 -57.07 -0.17 -2.96
C THR A 557 -56.08 -0.39 -4.09
N LYS A 558 -56.58 -0.88 -5.23
CA LYS A 558 -55.84 -0.97 -6.49
C LYS A 558 -56.19 0.21 -7.38
N TYR A 559 -55.18 0.92 -7.87
CA TYR A 559 -55.30 1.91 -8.92
C TYR A 559 -54.70 1.35 -10.20
N ASP A 560 -55.44 1.43 -11.31
CA ASP A 560 -54.89 1.21 -12.65
C ASP A 560 -54.86 2.56 -13.37
N PHE A 561 -53.70 2.93 -13.91
CA PHE A 561 -53.49 4.20 -14.61
C PHE A 561 -53.35 3.95 -16.11
N ALA A 562 -54.18 4.62 -16.90
CA ALA A 562 -54.09 4.57 -18.34
C ALA A 562 -53.06 5.59 -18.87
N ALA A 563 -52.57 5.35 -20.09
CA ALA A 563 -51.58 6.21 -20.73
C ALA A 563 -52.10 7.64 -21.00
N ASP A 564 -53.41 7.82 -21.13
CA ASP A 564 -54.08 9.11 -21.33
C ASP A 564 -54.25 9.93 -20.04
N GLY A 565 -53.88 9.37 -18.88
CA GLY A 565 -54.02 9.99 -17.57
C GLY A 565 -55.31 9.65 -16.83
N SER A 566 -56.26 8.93 -17.46
CA SER A 566 -57.42 8.39 -16.75
C SER A 566 -57.02 7.28 -15.78
N GLN A 567 -57.85 7.01 -14.77
CA GLN A 567 -57.56 6.00 -13.76
C GLN A 567 -58.82 5.29 -13.26
N THR A 568 -58.65 4.05 -12.82
CA THR A 568 -59.68 3.29 -12.08
C THR A 568 -59.18 2.98 -10.69
N ALA A 569 -59.99 3.22 -9.65
CA ALA A 569 -59.72 2.80 -8.28
C ALA A 569 -60.67 1.67 -7.89
N THR A 570 -60.14 0.53 -7.47
CA THR A 570 -60.90 -0.63 -7.01
C THR A 570 -60.56 -0.92 -5.56
N LEU A 571 -61.53 -0.81 -4.66
CA LEU A 571 -61.38 -1.13 -3.24
C LEU A 571 -61.72 -2.60 -3.01
N PHE A 572 -60.78 -3.35 -2.44
CA PHE A 572 -60.94 -4.74 -2.05
C PHE A 572 -61.04 -4.85 -0.52
N GLY A 573 -62.09 -5.50 -0.04
CA GLY A 573 -62.29 -5.81 1.38
C GLY A 573 -61.36 -6.91 1.89
N VAL A 574 -61.46 -7.21 3.19
CA VAL A 574 -60.56 -8.14 3.91
C VAL A 574 -60.55 -9.58 3.37
N ASN A 575 -61.59 -10.01 2.65
CA ASN A 575 -61.67 -11.34 2.02
C ASN A 575 -61.35 -11.30 0.51
N GLY A 576 -60.85 -10.16 -0.01
CA GLY A 576 -60.54 -9.98 -1.42
C GLY A 576 -61.74 -9.70 -2.33
N GLN A 577 -62.93 -9.45 -1.77
CA GLN A 577 -64.11 -9.02 -2.52
C GLN A 577 -64.03 -7.53 -2.87
N VAL A 578 -64.52 -7.13 -4.04
CA VAL A 578 -64.64 -5.71 -4.40
C VAL A 578 -65.77 -5.09 -3.59
N THR A 579 -65.55 -3.95 -2.94
CA THR A 579 -66.58 -3.19 -2.21
C THR A 579 -66.92 -1.87 -2.90
N GLU A 580 -65.98 -1.28 -3.64
CA GLU A 580 -66.17 -0.06 -4.40
C GLU A 580 -65.31 -0.10 -5.68
N TYR A 581 -65.84 0.43 -6.77
CA TYR A 581 -65.13 0.62 -8.04
C TYR A 581 -65.45 2.02 -8.58
N ALA A 582 -64.42 2.84 -8.78
CA ALA A 582 -64.57 4.20 -9.27
C ALA A 582 -63.72 4.45 -10.51
N LYS A 583 -64.26 5.17 -11.50
CA LYS A 583 -63.54 5.66 -12.69
C LYS A 583 -63.33 7.15 -12.59
N PHE A 584 -62.17 7.60 -13.07
CA PHE A 584 -61.81 9.01 -13.15
C PHE A 584 -61.28 9.32 -14.55
N ASN A 585 -61.61 10.51 -15.06
CA ASN A 585 -61.05 11.00 -16.31
C ASN A 585 -59.60 11.51 -16.12
N ALA A 586 -58.96 11.93 -17.21
CA ALA A 586 -57.58 12.44 -17.20
C ALA A 586 -57.37 13.73 -16.38
N ALA A 587 -58.43 14.46 -16.05
CA ALA A 587 -58.39 15.63 -15.18
C ALA A 587 -58.59 15.28 -13.69
N GLY A 588 -58.77 13.99 -13.36
CA GLY A 588 -59.03 13.52 -12.00
C GLY A 588 -60.48 13.64 -11.54
N ALA A 589 -61.42 14.01 -12.43
CA ALA A 589 -62.84 14.06 -12.08
C ALA A 589 -63.43 12.63 -12.12
N LYS A 590 -64.16 12.26 -11.06
CA LYS A 590 -64.88 10.99 -10.97
C LYS A 590 -65.99 10.96 -12.02
N THR A 591 -66.03 9.93 -12.86
CA THR A 591 -67.04 9.74 -13.92
C THR A 591 -68.00 8.60 -13.60
N GLN A 592 -67.59 7.66 -12.75
CA GLN A 592 -68.41 6.54 -12.32
C GLN A 592 -68.01 6.10 -10.91
N ASP A 593 -68.99 5.65 -10.13
CA ASP A 593 -68.82 5.06 -8.79
C ASP A 593 -69.79 3.88 -8.61
N ILE A 594 -69.29 2.70 -8.25
CA ILE A 594 -70.09 1.49 -8.08
C ILE A 594 -69.76 0.87 -6.73
N PHE A 595 -70.78 0.70 -5.88
CA PHE A 595 -70.68 0.04 -4.58
C PHE A 595 -71.20 -1.39 -4.70
N PHE A 596 -70.51 -2.33 -4.08
CA PHE A 596 -70.85 -3.75 -4.12
C PHE A 596 -71.24 -4.28 -2.74
N GLY A 597 -72.24 -5.17 -2.72
CA GLY A 597 -72.66 -5.91 -1.56
C GLY A 597 -71.72 -7.09 -1.24
N ALA A 598 -71.98 -7.77 -0.12
CA ALA A 598 -71.22 -8.95 0.29
C ALA A 598 -71.36 -10.15 -0.68
N ASP A 599 -72.38 -10.14 -1.54
CA ASP A 599 -72.63 -11.13 -2.59
C ASP A 599 -71.88 -10.83 -3.91
N GLY A 600 -71.13 -9.72 -3.96
CA GLY A 600 -70.41 -9.27 -5.15
C GLY A 600 -71.27 -8.58 -6.20
N LYS A 601 -72.55 -8.30 -5.91
CA LYS A 601 -73.43 -7.54 -6.81
C LYS A 601 -73.40 -6.05 -6.49
N ALA A 602 -73.62 -5.21 -7.50
CA ALA A 602 -73.74 -3.78 -7.30
C ALA A 602 -74.98 -3.48 -6.46
N THR A 603 -74.85 -2.63 -5.43
CA THR A 603 -75.95 -2.12 -4.60
C THR A 603 -76.26 -0.66 -4.94
N LYS A 604 -75.27 0.06 -5.47
CA LYS A 604 -75.42 1.45 -5.92
C LYS A 604 -74.44 1.74 -7.05
N GLN A 605 -74.89 2.49 -8.06
CA GLN A 605 -74.05 3.04 -9.12
C GLN A 605 -74.35 4.53 -9.28
N ILE A 606 -73.32 5.35 -9.47
CA ILE A 606 -73.45 6.77 -9.75
C ILE A 606 -72.61 7.08 -11.00
N ASP A 607 -73.24 7.63 -12.02
CA ASP A 607 -72.58 8.07 -13.25
C ASP A 607 -72.59 9.60 -13.31
N PHE A 608 -71.41 10.20 -13.36
CA PHE A 608 -71.23 11.66 -13.29
C PHE A 608 -70.93 12.24 -14.67
N ASN A 609 -71.63 13.31 -15.02
CA ASN A 609 -71.35 14.10 -16.20
C ASN A 609 -70.38 15.24 -15.86
N LEU A 610 -69.66 15.73 -16.87
CA LEU A 610 -68.66 16.79 -16.70
C LEU A 610 -69.27 18.16 -16.33
N ASP A 611 -70.56 18.35 -16.58
CA ASP A 611 -71.28 19.58 -16.23
C ASP A 611 -71.75 19.63 -14.76
N GLY A 612 -71.50 18.56 -14.00
CA GLY A 612 -71.91 18.42 -12.60
C GLY A 612 -73.25 17.70 -12.39
N SER A 613 -73.99 17.38 -13.46
CA SER A 613 -75.16 16.50 -13.38
C SER A 613 -74.75 15.04 -13.14
N TYR A 614 -75.64 14.20 -12.59
CA TYR A 614 -75.34 12.79 -12.38
C TYR A 614 -76.61 11.91 -12.36
N ALA A 615 -76.44 10.64 -12.71
CA ALA A 615 -77.44 9.60 -12.52
C ALA A 615 -77.04 8.72 -11.34
N SER A 616 -78.00 8.37 -10.49
CA SER A 616 -77.82 7.44 -9.37
C SER A 616 -78.77 6.26 -9.50
N HIS A 617 -78.24 5.06 -9.54
CA HIS A 617 -78.96 3.81 -9.50
C HIS A 617 -78.75 3.14 -8.14
N VAL A 618 -79.82 2.59 -7.57
CA VAL A 618 -79.74 1.73 -6.37
C VAL A 618 -80.43 0.42 -6.71
N PHE A 619 -79.72 -0.68 -6.46
CA PHE A 619 -80.15 -2.03 -6.79
C PHE A 619 -80.49 -2.78 -5.50
N ASN A 620 -81.69 -3.34 -5.47
CA ASN A 620 -82.14 -4.18 -4.37
C ASN A 620 -81.68 -5.63 -4.59
N SER A 621 -81.64 -6.42 -3.51
CA SER A 621 -81.23 -7.82 -3.56
C SER A 621 -82.16 -8.73 -4.38
N ASP A 622 -83.42 -8.31 -4.57
CA ASP A 622 -84.42 -9.01 -5.39
C ASP A 622 -84.29 -8.70 -6.90
N GLY A 623 -83.37 -7.82 -7.29
CA GLY A 623 -83.14 -7.39 -8.66
C GLY A 623 -83.96 -6.16 -9.08
N SER A 624 -84.88 -5.67 -8.25
CA SER A 624 -85.53 -4.38 -8.49
C SER A 624 -84.54 -3.23 -8.32
N GLN A 625 -84.82 -2.08 -8.94
CA GLN A 625 -83.95 -0.91 -8.85
C GLN A 625 -84.74 0.39 -8.85
N PHE A 626 -84.12 1.44 -8.34
CA PHE A 626 -84.57 2.81 -8.60
C PHE A 626 -83.41 3.64 -9.17
N ALA A 627 -83.75 4.52 -10.10
CA ALA A 627 -82.82 5.42 -10.77
C ALA A 627 -83.28 6.86 -10.55
N ALA A 628 -82.35 7.77 -10.30
CA ALA A 628 -82.62 9.19 -10.17
C ALA A 628 -81.62 9.99 -11.01
N LEU A 629 -82.10 10.99 -11.74
CA LEU A 629 -81.26 11.97 -12.44
C LEU A 629 -81.24 13.27 -11.64
N PHE A 630 -80.07 13.85 -11.51
CA PHE A 630 -79.83 15.13 -10.83
C PHE A 630 -79.20 16.12 -11.79
N GLY A 631 -79.75 17.33 -11.85
CA GLY A 631 -79.23 18.42 -12.67
C GLY A 631 -77.92 19.01 -12.10
N THR A 632 -77.34 19.97 -12.83
CA THR A 632 -76.09 20.65 -12.45
C THR A 632 -76.17 21.45 -11.15
N ASN A 633 -77.38 21.77 -10.69
CA ASN A 633 -77.66 22.40 -9.39
C ASN A 633 -77.81 21.39 -8.23
N GLY A 634 -77.64 20.09 -8.49
CA GLY A 634 -77.81 19.01 -7.51
C GLY A 634 -79.26 18.67 -7.17
N LEU A 635 -80.25 19.31 -7.83
CA LEU A 635 -81.66 18.97 -7.65
C LEU A 635 -82.05 17.81 -8.57
N MET A 636 -82.90 16.93 -8.06
CA MET A 636 -83.48 15.82 -8.83
C MET A 636 -84.32 16.38 -9.99
N THR A 637 -84.18 15.79 -11.17
CA THR A 637 -84.94 16.12 -12.39
C THR A 637 -85.82 14.96 -12.84
N GLU A 638 -85.44 13.73 -12.53
CA GLU A 638 -86.22 12.51 -12.82
C GLU A 638 -85.97 11.45 -11.74
N TYR A 639 -87.00 10.67 -11.41
CA TYR A 639 -86.95 9.51 -10.52
C TYR A 639 -87.78 8.38 -11.11
N ALA A 640 -87.18 7.21 -11.31
CA ALA A 640 -87.86 6.05 -11.87
C ALA A 640 -87.64 4.80 -11.00
N THR A 641 -88.68 3.98 -10.85
CA THR A 641 -88.59 2.67 -10.21
C THR A 641 -88.77 1.57 -11.25
N PHE A 642 -88.10 0.44 -11.04
CA PHE A 642 -88.15 -0.72 -11.91
C PHE A 642 -88.27 -1.98 -11.08
N ASN A 643 -89.03 -2.95 -11.59
CA ASN A 643 -89.10 -4.27 -10.98
C ASN A 643 -87.87 -5.14 -11.33
N ALA A 644 -87.85 -6.38 -10.81
CA ALA A 644 -86.75 -7.32 -11.00
C ALA A 644 -86.49 -7.76 -12.46
N SER A 645 -87.44 -7.57 -13.38
CA SER A 645 -87.24 -7.84 -14.81
C SER A 645 -86.81 -6.60 -15.60
N GLY A 646 -86.55 -5.47 -14.93
CA GLY A 646 -86.17 -4.21 -15.55
C GLY A 646 -87.34 -3.43 -16.16
N PHE A 647 -88.59 -3.81 -15.89
CA PHE A 647 -89.76 -3.05 -16.34
C PHE A 647 -89.96 -1.82 -15.44
N LYS A 648 -90.07 -0.64 -16.05
CA LYS A 648 -90.30 0.63 -15.35
C LYS A 648 -91.70 0.66 -14.78
N THR A 649 -91.84 0.70 -13.45
CA THR A 649 -93.12 0.71 -12.73
C THR A 649 -93.58 2.13 -12.40
N GLN A 650 -92.66 3.08 -12.24
CA GLN A 650 -92.98 4.48 -11.97
C GLN A 650 -91.96 5.41 -12.63
N ASN A 651 -92.39 6.61 -13.04
CA ASN A 651 -91.51 7.70 -13.43
C ASN A 651 -92.02 9.07 -12.96
N ILE A 652 -91.18 9.85 -12.28
CA ILE A 652 -91.52 11.16 -11.72
C ILE A 652 -90.55 12.19 -12.29
N PHE A 653 -91.06 13.26 -12.86
CA PHE A 653 -90.28 14.39 -13.36
C PHE A 653 -90.36 15.57 -12.40
N TYR A 654 -89.23 16.24 -12.19
CA TYR A 654 -89.10 17.35 -11.25
C TYR A 654 -88.64 18.62 -11.96
N SER A 655 -89.09 19.77 -11.47
CA SER A 655 -88.60 21.09 -11.82
C SER A 655 -88.34 21.89 -10.54
N ASN A 656 -87.13 22.42 -10.38
CA ASN A 656 -86.69 23.13 -9.16
C ASN A 656 -86.96 22.34 -7.85
N GLY A 657 -86.78 21.02 -7.89
CA GLY A 657 -86.98 20.14 -6.73
C GLY A 657 -88.43 19.78 -6.41
N GLN A 658 -89.41 20.24 -7.20
CA GLN A 658 -90.82 19.85 -7.06
C GLN A 658 -91.26 18.94 -8.21
N ALA A 659 -92.05 17.92 -7.90
CA ALA A 659 -92.63 17.04 -8.92
C ALA A 659 -93.55 17.86 -9.83
N THR A 660 -93.43 17.67 -11.15
CA THR A 660 -94.28 18.29 -12.17
C THR A 660 -95.10 17.26 -12.93
N LYS A 661 -94.59 16.03 -13.06
CA LYS A 661 -95.30 14.89 -13.65
C LYS A 661 -94.97 13.61 -12.91
N LEU A 662 -95.92 12.69 -12.79
CA LEU A 662 -95.70 11.31 -12.33
C LEU A 662 -96.44 10.35 -13.25
N TYR A 663 -95.86 9.19 -13.51
CA TYR A 663 -96.44 8.12 -14.31
C TYR A 663 -96.33 6.81 -13.54
N ASP A 664 -97.44 6.14 -13.28
CA ASP A 664 -97.49 4.78 -12.73
C ASP A 664 -97.85 3.82 -13.87
N PHE A 665 -96.93 2.90 -14.20
CA PHE A 665 -97.07 2.00 -15.34
C PHE A 665 -97.52 0.61 -14.91
N ALA A 666 -98.49 0.05 -15.63
CA ALA A 666 -98.90 -1.34 -15.51
C ALA A 666 -98.27 -2.21 -16.61
N PHE A 667 -98.18 -3.51 -16.35
CA PHE A 667 -97.55 -4.47 -17.27
C PHE A 667 -98.23 -4.59 -18.64
N ASP A 668 -99.51 -4.22 -18.75
CA ASP A 668 -100.27 -4.25 -20.01
C ASP A 668 -100.07 -2.99 -20.86
N ASN A 669 -99.18 -2.08 -20.45
CA ASN A 669 -98.93 -0.74 -21.00
C ASN A 669 -100.02 0.30 -20.72
N SER A 670 -101.00 0.01 -19.86
CA SER A 670 -101.83 1.06 -19.26
C SER A 670 -101.02 1.87 -18.24
N PHE A 671 -101.40 3.13 -18.00
CA PHE A 671 -100.70 3.97 -17.03
C PHE A 671 -101.60 5.05 -16.43
N ILE A 672 -101.23 5.51 -15.24
CA ILE A 672 -101.81 6.68 -14.60
C ILE A 672 -100.81 7.82 -14.71
N ALA A 673 -101.21 8.94 -15.29
CA ALA A 673 -100.38 10.14 -15.38
C ALA A 673 -100.89 11.22 -14.44
N HIS A 674 -100.02 11.74 -13.60
CA HIS A 674 -100.25 12.88 -12.74
C HIS A 674 -99.50 14.09 -13.32
N THR A 675 -100.10 15.27 -13.27
CA THR A 675 -99.44 16.55 -13.57
C THR A 675 -99.68 17.51 -12.42
N PHE A 676 -98.61 18.11 -11.90
CA PHE A 676 -98.64 19.00 -10.75
C PHE A 676 -98.33 20.45 -11.19
N SER A 677 -99.17 21.39 -10.76
CA SER A 677 -98.99 22.82 -11.02
C SER A 677 -99.38 23.63 -9.77
N GLY A 678 -98.38 23.94 -8.93
CA GLY A 678 -98.62 24.59 -7.64
C GLY A 678 -99.43 23.70 -6.70
N SER A 679 -100.60 24.15 -6.25
CA SER A 679 -101.51 23.36 -5.42
C SER A 679 -102.47 22.47 -6.22
N GLN A 680 -102.38 22.47 -7.57
CA GLN A 680 -103.23 21.66 -8.44
C GLN A 680 -102.55 20.36 -8.81
N GLU A 681 -103.32 19.27 -8.82
CA GLU A 681 -102.91 17.95 -9.32
C GLU A 681 -103.96 17.48 -10.33
N MET A 682 -103.51 17.06 -11.51
CA MET A 682 -104.36 16.48 -12.56
C MET A 682 -103.96 15.02 -12.75
N VAL A 683 -104.89 14.09 -12.62
CA VAL A 683 -104.65 12.63 -12.71
C VAL A 683 -105.45 12.09 -13.88
N ALA A 684 -104.81 11.42 -14.83
CA ALA A 684 -105.42 10.86 -16.01
C ALA A 684 -105.10 9.36 -16.11
N LEU A 685 -106.13 8.54 -16.26
CA LEU A 685 -106.01 7.09 -16.40
C LEU A 685 -106.05 6.73 -17.89
N PHE A 686 -104.97 6.19 -18.42
CA PHE A 686 -104.83 5.76 -19.80
C PHE A 686 -104.85 4.23 -19.89
N GLY A 687 -105.68 3.68 -20.78
CA GLY A 687 -105.66 2.24 -21.02
C GLY A 687 -104.60 1.81 -22.04
N VAL A 688 -104.60 0.53 -22.40
CA VAL A 688 -103.61 -0.11 -23.29
C VAL A 688 -103.52 0.50 -24.70
N ASN A 689 -104.55 1.22 -25.12
CA ASN A 689 -104.61 1.95 -26.40
C ASN A 689 -104.09 3.40 -26.29
N HIS A 690 -103.53 3.79 -25.13
CA HIS A 690 -103.12 5.15 -24.80
C HIS A 690 -104.25 6.19 -24.89
N VAL A 691 -105.50 5.73 -24.74
CA VAL A 691 -106.68 6.59 -24.67
C VAL A 691 -107.03 6.81 -23.20
N ILE A 692 -107.31 8.06 -22.85
CA ILE A 692 -107.78 8.44 -21.52
C ILE A 692 -109.19 7.86 -21.28
N TYR A 693 -109.41 7.24 -20.13
CA TYR A 693 -110.70 6.72 -19.69
C TYR A 693 -111.32 7.58 -18.60
N ASP A 694 -110.48 8.12 -17.72
CA ASP A 694 -110.88 8.87 -16.55
C ASP A 694 -109.86 9.97 -16.28
N TYR A 695 -110.35 11.12 -15.87
CA TYR A 695 -109.55 12.30 -15.56
C TYR A 695 -110.06 12.90 -14.27
N TYR A 696 -109.15 13.30 -13.39
CA TYR A 696 -109.44 13.92 -12.12
C TYR A 696 -108.60 15.18 -12.00
N GLN A 697 -109.21 16.28 -11.59
CA GLN A 697 -108.49 17.49 -11.20
C GLN A 697 -108.72 17.75 -9.72
N TYR A 698 -107.64 17.90 -8.98
CA TYR A 698 -107.61 18.26 -7.58
C TYR A 698 -107.06 19.68 -7.41
N SER A 699 -107.61 20.42 -6.44
CA SER A 699 -107.11 21.71 -5.99
C SER A 699 -106.89 21.64 -4.48
N SER A 700 -105.65 21.82 -4.04
CA SER A 700 -105.23 21.68 -2.63
C SER A 700 -105.65 20.35 -2.00
N GLY A 701 -105.53 19.25 -2.77
CA GLY A 701 -105.89 17.89 -2.35
C GLY A 701 -107.39 17.60 -2.32
N LYS A 702 -108.24 18.49 -2.84
CA LYS A 702 -109.70 18.31 -2.94
C LYS A 702 -110.13 18.17 -4.40
N LEU A 703 -110.94 17.15 -4.70
CA LEU A 703 -111.47 16.92 -6.04
C LEU A 703 -112.29 18.14 -6.47
N PHE A 704 -111.97 18.65 -7.66
CA PHE A 704 -112.61 19.80 -8.29
C PHE A 704 -113.38 19.38 -9.54
N GLU A 705 -112.81 18.45 -10.33
CA GLU A 705 -113.41 17.95 -11.56
C GLU A 705 -113.11 16.46 -11.75
N ARG A 706 -114.07 15.72 -12.30
CA ARG A 706 -113.87 14.37 -12.81
C ARG A 706 -114.48 14.25 -14.20
N ASP A 707 -113.69 13.86 -15.20
CA ASP A 707 -114.18 13.64 -16.56
C ASP A 707 -114.05 12.18 -16.97
N LEU A 708 -115.13 11.61 -17.49
CA LEU A 708 -115.18 10.26 -18.03
C LEU A 708 -115.13 10.30 -19.54
N PHE A 709 -114.41 9.34 -20.15
CA PHE A 709 -114.22 9.25 -21.58
C PHE A 709 -114.65 7.89 -22.12
N ASP A 710 -115.08 7.85 -23.39
CA ASP A 710 -115.31 6.60 -24.09
C ASP A 710 -114.02 5.97 -24.64
N GLY A 711 -114.11 4.75 -25.19
CA GLY A 711 -112.96 4.04 -25.76
C GLY A 711 -112.30 4.70 -26.98
N LEU A 712 -112.82 5.85 -27.44
CA LEU A 712 -112.25 6.68 -28.51
C LEU A 712 -111.64 7.99 -27.96
N GLY A 713 -111.62 8.19 -26.64
CA GLY A 713 -111.04 9.37 -25.99
C GLY A 713 -111.96 10.59 -26.02
N ARG A 714 -113.26 10.38 -26.27
CA ARG A 714 -114.24 11.45 -26.29
C ARG A 714 -114.89 11.55 -24.91
N GLN A 715 -114.90 12.75 -24.35
CA GLN A 715 -115.48 13.02 -23.03
C GLN A 715 -116.99 12.73 -23.06
N ILE A 716 -117.48 11.82 -22.24
CA ILE A 716 -118.90 11.45 -22.15
C ILE A 716 -119.58 12.02 -20.90
N GLU A 717 -118.79 12.37 -19.87
CA GLU A 717 -119.26 13.01 -18.64
C GLU A 717 -118.20 13.97 -18.08
N ALA A 718 -118.63 15.08 -17.47
CA ALA A 718 -117.80 16.02 -16.69
C ALA A 718 -118.51 16.36 -15.39
N ASP A 719 -117.96 15.96 -14.26
CA ASP A 719 -118.47 16.26 -12.94
C ASP A 719 -117.71 17.42 -12.31
N ARG A 720 -118.43 18.33 -11.64
CA ARG A 720 -117.86 19.45 -10.89
C ARG A 720 -118.14 19.30 -9.41
N PHE A 721 -117.13 19.56 -8.59
CA PHE A 721 -117.20 19.40 -7.14
C PHE A 721 -116.89 20.71 -6.42
N ASN A 722 -117.54 20.91 -5.28
CA ASN A 722 -117.22 22.01 -4.38
C ASN A 722 -115.94 21.66 -3.60
N THR A 723 -114.89 22.45 -3.78
CA THR A 723 -113.59 22.19 -3.14
C THR A 723 -113.60 22.36 -1.61
N THR A 724 -114.62 22.98 -1.03
CA THR A 724 -114.80 23.15 0.43
C THR A 724 -115.56 21.98 1.05
N THR A 725 -116.64 21.52 0.41
CA THR A 725 -117.54 20.47 0.97
C THR A 725 -117.31 19.09 0.38
N GLY A 726 -116.62 18.98 -0.76
CA GLY A 726 -116.46 17.74 -1.52
C GLY A 726 -117.73 17.27 -2.25
N ALA A 727 -118.83 18.01 -2.15
CA ALA A 727 -120.10 17.65 -2.78
C ALA A 727 -120.09 17.97 -4.28
N LEU A 728 -120.73 17.12 -5.10
CA LEU A 728 -121.02 17.40 -6.50
C LEU A 728 -121.86 18.70 -6.58
N THR A 729 -121.45 19.64 -7.42
CA THR A 729 -122.17 20.90 -7.68
C THR A 729 -122.95 20.87 -8.99
N GLY A 730 -122.55 20.00 -9.91
CA GLY A 730 -123.22 19.73 -11.17
C GLY A 730 -122.40 18.81 -12.05
N PHE A 731 -122.99 18.36 -13.15
CA PHE A 731 -122.30 17.51 -14.13
C PHE A 731 -122.79 17.75 -15.54
N SER A 732 -121.99 17.43 -16.54
CA SER A 732 -122.32 17.55 -17.95
C SER A 732 -122.22 16.19 -18.62
N LYS A 733 -123.22 15.80 -19.42
CA LYS A 733 -123.17 14.60 -20.26
C LYS A 733 -123.04 14.96 -21.71
N PHE A 734 -122.18 14.24 -22.42
CA PHE A 734 -121.89 14.49 -23.82
C PHE A 734 -122.37 13.35 -24.70
N SER A 735 -122.83 13.69 -25.88
CA SER A 735 -123.24 12.73 -26.91
C SER A 735 -122.75 13.20 -28.27
N TYR A 736 -122.07 12.31 -29.00
CA TYR A 736 -121.41 12.64 -30.26
C TYR A 736 -122.25 12.15 -31.43
N ASN A 737 -122.46 13.03 -32.41
CA ASN A 737 -123.19 12.74 -33.62
C ASN A 737 -122.23 12.23 -34.71
N SER A 738 -122.76 11.52 -35.70
CA SER A 738 -121.97 11.00 -36.83
C SER A 738 -121.41 12.08 -37.77
N ASP A 739 -121.96 13.30 -37.71
CA ASP A 739 -121.50 14.46 -38.49
C ASP A 739 -120.29 15.18 -37.86
N GLY A 740 -119.74 14.65 -36.77
CA GLY A 740 -118.62 15.23 -36.04
C GLY A 740 -119.04 16.29 -35.01
N THR A 741 -120.31 16.68 -34.94
CA THR A 741 -120.82 17.59 -33.88
C THR A 741 -121.11 16.83 -32.59
N TYR A 742 -121.15 17.52 -31.45
CA TYR A 742 -121.54 16.91 -30.17
C TYR A 742 -122.52 17.78 -29.39
N ASN A 743 -123.34 17.15 -28.55
CA ASN A 743 -124.25 17.82 -27.62
C ASN A 743 -123.73 17.66 -26.20
N ALA A 744 -123.60 18.76 -25.45
CA ALA A 744 -123.35 18.78 -24.01
C ALA A 744 -124.62 19.16 -23.26
N LYS A 745 -125.05 18.32 -22.32
CA LYS A 745 -126.20 18.55 -21.44
C LYS A 745 -125.70 18.76 -20.02
N ASN A 746 -125.89 19.96 -19.48
CA ASN A 746 -125.45 20.32 -18.13
C ASN A 746 -126.58 20.09 -17.12
N TYR A 747 -126.23 19.56 -15.98
CA TYR A 747 -127.12 19.20 -14.89
C TYR A 747 -126.64 19.85 -13.59
N ASP A 748 -127.57 20.25 -12.73
CA ASP A 748 -127.25 20.61 -11.34
C ASP A 748 -126.92 19.35 -10.51
N SER A 749 -126.49 19.55 -9.26
CA SER A 749 -126.14 18.44 -8.36
C SER A 749 -127.32 17.51 -8.00
N SER A 750 -128.56 17.96 -8.21
CA SER A 750 -129.79 17.16 -8.04
C SER A 750 -130.22 16.42 -9.33
N GLY A 751 -129.49 16.59 -10.44
CA GLY A 751 -129.75 15.92 -11.70
C GLY A 751 -130.76 16.63 -12.61
N HIS A 752 -131.11 17.90 -12.35
CA HIS A 752 -131.97 18.68 -13.25
C HIS A 752 -131.15 19.29 -14.39
N LEU A 753 -131.64 19.19 -15.63
CA LEU A 753 -131.01 19.78 -16.81
C LEU A 753 -131.09 21.31 -16.76
N THR A 754 -129.94 21.98 -16.71
CA THR A 754 -129.82 23.45 -16.62
C THR A 754 -129.44 24.09 -17.95
N ALA A 755 -128.75 23.37 -18.83
CA ALA A 755 -128.44 23.84 -20.18
C ALA A 755 -128.21 22.68 -21.14
N SER A 756 -128.48 22.90 -22.42
CA SER A 756 -128.09 21.99 -23.49
C SER A 756 -127.47 22.76 -24.63
N SER A 757 -126.25 22.40 -25.01
CA SER A 757 -125.47 23.09 -26.03
C SER A 757 -124.99 22.11 -27.10
N LYS A 758 -125.05 22.51 -28.37
CA LYS A 758 -124.49 21.78 -29.50
C LYS A 758 -123.22 22.48 -29.98
N TYR A 759 -122.18 21.70 -30.22
CA TYR A 759 -120.86 22.17 -30.62
C TYR A 759 -120.42 21.46 -31.90
N THR A 760 -119.55 22.12 -32.68
CA THR A 760 -118.79 21.49 -33.75
C THR A 760 -117.75 20.52 -33.18
N GLY A 761 -117.15 19.68 -34.04
CA GLY A 761 -116.11 18.72 -33.62
C GLY A 761 -114.84 19.36 -33.08
N ASP A 762 -114.58 20.63 -33.43
CA ASP A 762 -113.49 21.46 -32.91
C ASP A 762 -113.91 22.34 -31.71
N GLY A 763 -115.11 22.12 -31.15
CA GLY A 763 -115.56 22.75 -29.90
C GLY A 763 -116.16 24.14 -30.04
N HIS A 764 -116.44 24.61 -31.26
CA HIS A 764 -117.19 25.86 -31.46
C HIS A 764 -118.67 25.65 -31.18
N LEU A 765 -119.25 26.56 -30.41
CA LEU A 765 -120.66 26.53 -30.06
C LEU A 765 -121.52 26.83 -31.30
N ILE A 766 -122.32 25.85 -31.73
CA ILE A 766 -123.29 25.99 -32.83
C ILE A 766 -124.61 26.51 -32.29
N GLN A 767 -125.03 25.98 -31.14
CA GLN A 767 -126.34 26.27 -30.55
C GLN A 767 -126.25 26.16 -29.04
N ASN A 768 -126.82 27.12 -28.31
CA ASN A 768 -126.92 27.08 -26.85
C ASN A 768 -128.37 27.29 -26.43
N ASN A 769 -128.95 26.28 -25.81
CA ASN A 769 -130.26 26.36 -25.18
C ASN A 769 -130.03 26.39 -23.66
N ALA A 770 -129.70 27.59 -23.15
CA ALA A 770 -129.65 27.85 -21.72
C ALA A 770 -131.08 27.88 -21.17
N ILE A 771 -131.38 27.02 -20.19
CA ILE A 771 -132.68 27.01 -19.52
C ILE A 771 -132.50 27.85 -18.25
N TYR A 772 -132.90 29.13 -18.32
CA TYR A 772 -132.70 30.08 -17.23
C TYR A 772 -133.53 29.69 -15.99
N ILE A 773 -132.87 29.32 -14.89
CA ILE A 773 -133.50 29.16 -13.56
C ILE A 773 -132.84 30.13 -12.58
N TYR A 774 -133.66 30.91 -11.89
CA TYR A 774 -133.28 32.10 -11.11
C TYR A 774 -132.68 31.72 -9.73
N GLY A 775 -131.38 31.92 -9.53
CA GLY A 775 -130.75 31.95 -8.21
C GLY A 775 -129.31 31.44 -8.13
N GLY A 776 -128.34 32.36 -8.06
CA GLY A 776 -127.01 32.11 -7.45
C GLY A 776 -125.87 31.67 -8.38
N SER A 777 -124.91 32.58 -8.58
CA SER A 777 -123.56 32.42 -9.17
C SER A 777 -123.46 31.73 -10.54
N GLY A 778 -123.03 32.50 -11.55
CA GLY A 778 -122.81 32.03 -12.91
C GLY A 778 -121.97 30.76 -12.96
N PHE A 779 -122.55 29.71 -13.53
CA PHE A 779 -121.80 28.54 -13.98
C PHE A 779 -120.81 29.00 -15.06
N PRO A 780 -119.48 28.82 -14.90
CA PRO A 780 -118.56 29.05 -15.99
C PRO A 780 -118.88 28.07 -17.12
N SER A 781 -119.01 28.60 -18.34
CA SER A 781 -119.06 27.78 -19.54
C SER A 781 -117.83 26.88 -19.58
N ALA A 782 -118.02 25.57 -19.60
CA ALA A 782 -116.97 24.64 -19.98
C ALA A 782 -116.58 24.97 -21.42
N LYS A 783 -115.49 25.71 -21.59
CA LYS A 783 -114.75 25.70 -22.85
C LYS A 783 -114.03 24.36 -22.86
N LEU A 784 -114.15 23.64 -23.98
CA LEU A 784 -113.24 22.56 -24.31
C LEU A 784 -111.84 23.20 -24.38
N ILE A 785 -111.05 23.10 -23.31
CA ILE A 785 -109.65 23.47 -23.35
C ILE A 785 -108.94 22.26 -23.92
N LEU A 786 -108.43 22.47 -25.13
CA LEU A 786 -107.69 21.54 -25.95
C LEU A 786 -106.78 20.56 -25.20
N SER A 787 -106.98 19.30 -25.58
CA SER A 787 -105.99 18.29 -25.98
C SER A 787 -104.81 18.00 -25.06
N PHE A 788 -104.92 16.88 -24.36
CA PHE A 788 -103.77 16.00 -24.20
C PHE A 788 -103.41 15.44 -25.59
N GLN A 789 -102.53 16.14 -26.32
CA GLN A 789 -101.73 15.50 -27.35
C GLN A 789 -100.49 14.92 -26.66
N LEU A 790 -100.31 13.61 -26.81
CA LEU A 790 -99.02 12.94 -26.59
C LEU A 790 -98.04 13.34 -27.68
#